data_AF-A0A0J7I785-F1
#
_entry.id   AF-A0A0J7I785-F1
#
_cell.length_a   1.000
_cell.length_b   1.000
_cell.length_c   1.000
_cell.angle_alpha   90.00
_cell.angle_beta   90.00
_cell.angle_gamma   90.00
#
_symmetry.space_group_name_H-M   'P 1'
#
loop_
_entity.id
_entity.type
_entity.pdbx_description
1 polymer ?
#
loop_
_entity_poly.entity_id
_entity_poly.type
_entity_poly.pdbx_seq_one_letter_code
_entity_poly.pdbx_strand_id
1 'polypeptide(L)'
;MKKKIMTKLFSLLFLSAIYFSCHLYAQTGPTDDWDGDGIINQTDLDDDNDGILDTIEGCNGGVLSGTWTISGTTASYDFGNGVIAKLTVTNATTLRNQAFANTNYWSSTAVMGSNAFAANYSFTGATPRLVISFVDASNNPVFVSKPLIHIDELGGAAGTTPQRETSKRMTLLNGLTWTQLAGKTDFLTTQTTVQDANAGQTSTTTGHYTTAGTLQIDQMVSQITIDFANAYAGNATVDGVLLKLGNICAEPDTDKDGILDVFDLDSDGDGCPDAIEGGGGFTSSQLVNSSISGGNTGAAYNGYAGPVIQNFGNTVDANGIPTIANGGQSVGNSKIMSADDDWDGIGNSCDPVDNRPDTDGDGIKDYLDVDDDNDGITDVLEQACGISSNAFKTSLIVTKPSTINYTFDGTQTLANLVDGVDANDFVIYNPTGTLSNSEWLRIELPTARVLTSWEIGQYSGQTLFSTTSTYKIQGSNNGASWVDLTGTLSYQNNQTGQSSQSNSNIADFSTNKTAYKYYRYFGIAGAVGTGWATEFFFKECASLDTDNDGIPNHLDLDSDGDGCPDLKESGVSPLTDLFTPSTTNNVGGSYGIVNPANSQLNPAAADTNNDGLNDSVDPDLNGITNYTSTYSAYATNSSINVCIDTDNDGIPNFKDIDDDNDGVLDIVECPSLVGNMATGGGFSTTAANIPNWYMGLASATLPIAEPFTPTVTSITNTGAVYNYGIGGGNQVNSPLTGGLFDLNDGMNTATGLQYILQENDPNRPVVNKLSSPLVAGATYNYSFDLGLRTTNGSTNRYIVMLYNADTQRPEKMLESGVLNTLPGTADNPSYKNFTGSFVPALSGNYYLLFYPSISGGAADDFVIDRVAVAGASVSICDTDGDGIPNYLDNDSDNDNCSDASEAGVITYVTANGGTFSPGTLNNPSSTLSPNATVGNNTAADYGANGFYTVIENSDTASATYNGTYTYSNAINAAITACALACFRPAVTAGTILPTLYGITALGRAAENTGSWPGVRKGGWLAIEAKTKGFVPNRLTTAQINAIPAANLAEGMMVYNITSDCLYINTDGTAAGWKCFNTQTCP
;
A
#
# COMPACT_ATOMS: atom_id res chain seq x y z
N MET A 1 -16.17 15.11 -52.36
CA MET A 1 -16.07 14.40 -51.06
C MET A 1 -17.34 14.47 -50.22
N LYS A 2 -17.82 15.66 -49.79
CA LYS A 2 -18.98 15.82 -48.87
C LYS A 2 -20.20 14.89 -49.13
N LYS A 3 -20.62 14.70 -50.40
CA LYS A 3 -21.76 13.82 -50.73
C LYS A 3 -21.56 12.33 -50.40
N LYS A 4 -20.34 11.78 -50.55
CA LYS A 4 -20.03 10.38 -50.17
C LYS A 4 -19.90 10.19 -48.65
N ILE A 5 -19.47 11.23 -47.94
CA ILE A 5 -19.39 11.21 -46.46
C ILE A 5 -20.82 11.23 -45.89
N MET A 6 -21.71 12.08 -46.42
CA MET A 6 -23.09 12.14 -45.93
C MET A 6 -23.88 10.85 -46.21
N THR A 7 -23.66 10.17 -47.36
CA THR A 7 -24.28 8.86 -47.60
C THR A 7 -23.73 7.77 -46.66
N LYS A 8 -22.42 7.78 -46.35
CA LYS A 8 -21.87 6.88 -45.32
C LYS A 8 -22.42 7.20 -43.93
N LEU A 9 -22.55 8.47 -43.56
CA LEU A 9 -23.11 8.87 -42.26
C LEU A 9 -24.59 8.47 -42.14
N PHE A 10 -25.38 8.65 -43.20
CA PHE A 10 -26.77 8.20 -43.24
C PHE A 10 -26.86 6.67 -43.16
N SER A 11 -26.01 5.93 -43.87
CA SER A 11 -25.97 4.46 -43.74
C SER A 11 -25.50 4.00 -42.36
N LEU A 12 -24.61 4.73 -41.68
CA LEU A 12 -24.19 4.40 -40.31
C LEU A 12 -25.32 4.67 -39.30
N LEU A 13 -26.01 5.80 -39.42
CA LEU A 13 -27.19 6.15 -38.61
C LEU A 13 -28.40 5.23 -38.88
N PHE A 14 -28.54 4.71 -40.11
CA PHE A 14 -29.58 3.74 -40.45
C PHE A 14 -29.21 2.31 -40.00
N LEU A 15 -27.91 1.97 -39.91
CA LEU A 15 -27.48 0.72 -39.27
C LEU A 15 -27.63 0.80 -37.74
N SER A 16 -27.24 1.90 -37.09
CA SER A 16 -27.38 2.04 -35.64
C SER A 16 -28.85 2.06 -35.18
N ALA A 17 -29.74 2.64 -35.98
CA ALA A 17 -31.19 2.58 -35.75
C ALA A 17 -31.82 1.19 -35.98
N ILE A 18 -31.12 0.28 -36.69
CA ILE A 18 -31.52 -1.12 -36.81
C ILE A 18 -30.96 -1.94 -35.63
N TYR A 19 -29.71 -1.68 -35.20
CA TYR A 19 -29.10 -2.32 -34.03
C TYR A 19 -29.94 -2.15 -32.75
N PHE A 20 -30.50 -0.96 -32.52
CA PHE A 20 -31.33 -0.65 -31.33
C PHE A 20 -32.77 -1.21 -31.39
N SER A 21 -33.10 -2.07 -32.36
CA SER A 21 -34.43 -2.69 -32.48
C SER A 21 -34.40 -4.14 -32.98
N CYS A 22 -33.21 -4.77 -33.01
CA CYS A 22 -32.99 -6.07 -33.67
C CYS A 22 -32.39 -7.15 -32.75
N HIS A 23 -32.35 -6.95 -31.43
CA HIS A 23 -31.97 -8.01 -30.48
C HIS A 23 -33.13 -8.98 -30.18
N LEU A 24 -34.39 -8.51 -30.12
CA LEU A 24 -35.62 -9.32 -29.87
C LEU A 24 -36.02 -10.32 -30.99
N TYR A 25 -35.08 -10.79 -31.80
CA TYR A 25 -35.32 -11.83 -32.82
C TYR A 25 -34.19 -12.89 -32.90
N ALA A 26 -33.19 -12.85 -32.01
CA ALA A 26 -31.95 -13.61 -32.16
C ALA A 26 -31.81 -14.87 -31.26
N GLN A 27 -32.72 -15.09 -30.30
CA GLN A 27 -32.59 -16.12 -29.25
C GLN A 27 -33.40 -17.42 -29.50
N THR A 28 -34.23 -17.51 -30.55
CA THR A 28 -35.34 -18.50 -30.59
C THR A 28 -35.61 -19.11 -31.97
N GLY A 29 -34.61 -19.17 -32.85
CA GLY A 29 -34.74 -19.77 -34.18
C GLY A 29 -34.81 -21.32 -34.17
N PRO A 30 -35.35 -21.93 -35.24
CA PRO A 30 -35.55 -23.38 -35.35
C PRO A 30 -34.27 -24.19 -35.64
N THR A 31 -33.12 -23.54 -35.62
CA THR A 31 -31.78 -24.11 -35.87
C THR A 31 -30.74 -23.51 -34.93
N ASP A 32 -31.20 -22.80 -33.91
CA ASP A 32 -30.33 -22.10 -32.98
C ASP A 32 -29.92 -23.08 -31.88
N ASP A 33 -28.70 -22.86 -31.39
CA ASP A 33 -27.88 -23.68 -30.48
C ASP A 33 -27.09 -22.59 -29.73
N TRP A 34 -27.63 -22.15 -28.60
CA TRP A 34 -27.26 -20.87 -27.96
C TRP A 34 -25.94 -20.99 -27.20
N ASP A 35 -25.78 -22.05 -26.41
CA ASP A 35 -24.57 -22.40 -25.68
C ASP A 35 -23.50 -23.14 -26.52
N GLY A 36 -23.83 -23.57 -27.73
CA GLY A 36 -22.89 -24.18 -28.66
C GLY A 36 -22.51 -25.62 -28.34
N ASP A 37 -23.30 -26.37 -27.54
CA ASP A 37 -22.99 -27.76 -27.19
C ASP A 37 -23.22 -28.77 -28.34
N GLY A 38 -24.00 -28.37 -29.36
CA GLY A 38 -24.33 -29.16 -30.54
C GLY A 38 -25.71 -29.83 -30.52
N ILE A 39 -26.49 -29.64 -29.46
CA ILE A 39 -27.93 -29.80 -29.40
C ILE A 39 -28.58 -28.45 -29.78
N ILE A 40 -29.81 -28.48 -30.32
CA ILE A 40 -30.54 -27.25 -30.68
C ILE A 40 -31.62 -26.98 -29.63
N ASN A 41 -31.88 -25.71 -29.34
CA ASN A 41 -32.80 -25.26 -28.28
C ASN A 41 -34.25 -25.81 -28.39
N GLN A 42 -34.63 -26.27 -29.59
CA GLN A 42 -35.90 -26.96 -29.79
C GLN A 42 -35.98 -28.34 -29.07
N THR A 43 -34.83 -28.99 -28.90
CA THR A 43 -34.66 -30.34 -28.34
C THR A 43 -33.84 -30.38 -27.07
N ASP A 44 -33.19 -29.27 -26.74
CA ASP A 44 -32.55 -29.04 -25.47
C ASP A 44 -33.57 -28.97 -24.31
N LEU A 45 -33.03 -29.11 -23.10
CA LEU A 45 -33.72 -29.01 -21.82
C LEU A 45 -32.98 -28.11 -20.82
N ASP A 46 -31.82 -27.54 -21.18
CA ASP A 46 -30.85 -26.82 -20.34
C ASP A 46 -30.10 -25.78 -21.23
N ASP A 47 -30.87 -24.84 -21.82
CA ASP A 47 -30.51 -23.99 -22.98
C ASP A 47 -29.30 -23.01 -22.80
N ASP A 48 -28.75 -22.92 -21.58
CA ASP A 48 -27.53 -22.18 -21.22
C ASP A 48 -26.47 -23.04 -20.49
N ASN A 49 -26.71 -24.34 -20.32
CA ASN A 49 -25.79 -25.32 -19.74
C ASN A 49 -25.37 -25.01 -18.28
N ASP A 50 -26.21 -24.32 -17.50
CA ASP A 50 -26.04 -24.06 -16.07
C ASP A 50 -26.43 -25.28 -15.19
N GLY A 51 -27.19 -26.25 -15.74
CA GLY A 51 -27.61 -27.46 -15.04
C GLY A 51 -29.00 -27.39 -14.41
N ILE A 52 -29.66 -26.23 -14.38
CA ILE A 52 -31.09 -26.06 -14.17
C ILE A 52 -31.78 -26.26 -15.54
N LEU A 53 -33.04 -26.70 -15.54
CA LEU A 53 -33.74 -27.05 -16.78
C LEU A 53 -34.67 -25.92 -17.20
N ASP A 54 -34.82 -25.59 -18.50
CA ASP A 54 -35.72 -24.49 -18.93
C ASP A 54 -37.20 -24.71 -18.55
N THR A 55 -37.57 -25.93 -18.15
CA THR A 55 -38.87 -26.26 -17.55
C THR A 55 -39.00 -25.96 -16.05
N ILE A 56 -37.93 -25.52 -15.39
CA ILE A 56 -37.80 -25.16 -13.97
C ILE A 56 -37.62 -23.64 -13.85
N GLU A 57 -36.79 -23.01 -14.69
CA GLU A 57 -36.67 -21.54 -14.70
C GLU A 57 -37.79 -20.85 -15.48
N GLY A 58 -38.09 -21.37 -16.67
CA GLY A 58 -39.12 -20.85 -17.55
C GLY A 58 -40.52 -21.01 -16.96
N CYS A 59 -41.52 -20.47 -17.66
CA CYS A 59 -42.86 -20.40 -17.13
C CYS A 59 -43.56 -21.78 -17.02
N ASN A 60 -43.73 -22.23 -15.78
CA ASN A 60 -44.52 -23.41 -15.47
C ASN A 60 -46.03 -23.11 -15.30
N GLY A 61 -46.85 -23.58 -16.25
CA GLY A 61 -48.32 -23.66 -16.11
C GLY A 61 -49.14 -22.63 -16.88
N GLY A 62 -48.83 -22.42 -18.16
CA GLY A 62 -49.49 -21.41 -19.00
C GLY A 62 -51.00 -21.57 -19.19
N VAL A 63 -51.69 -20.44 -19.35
CA VAL A 63 -53.15 -20.33 -19.25
C VAL A 63 -53.85 -20.67 -20.59
N LEU A 64 -55.07 -21.23 -20.53
CA LEU A 64 -55.93 -21.47 -21.69
C LEU A 64 -56.67 -20.20 -22.12
N SER A 65 -56.63 -19.88 -23.42
CA SER A 65 -57.37 -18.75 -23.99
C SER A 65 -58.89 -18.92 -23.85
N GLY A 66 -59.63 -17.83 -23.72
CA GLY A 66 -61.05 -17.84 -23.37
C GLY A 66 -61.99 -17.32 -24.46
N THR A 67 -62.87 -16.38 -24.07
CA THR A 67 -63.74 -15.66 -25.01
C THR A 67 -62.98 -14.44 -25.53
N TRP A 68 -62.76 -14.40 -26.84
CA TRP A 68 -61.98 -13.39 -27.53
C TRP A 68 -62.76 -12.08 -27.71
N THR A 69 -62.09 -10.94 -27.54
CA THR A 69 -62.62 -9.64 -27.93
C THR A 69 -62.34 -9.43 -29.41
N ILE A 70 -63.39 -9.36 -30.24
CA ILE A 70 -63.29 -9.36 -31.70
C ILE A 70 -63.64 -7.97 -32.25
N SER A 71 -62.79 -7.43 -33.12
CA SER A 71 -62.98 -6.13 -33.78
C SER A 71 -62.56 -6.21 -35.25
N GLY A 72 -63.53 -6.18 -36.17
CA GLY A 72 -63.27 -6.24 -37.62
C GLY A 72 -62.53 -7.50 -38.05
N THR A 73 -61.29 -7.34 -38.51
CA THR A 73 -60.37 -8.41 -38.93
C THR A 73 -59.34 -8.78 -37.85
N THR A 74 -59.57 -8.35 -36.60
CA THR A 74 -58.68 -8.58 -35.47
C THR A 74 -59.42 -9.17 -34.27
N ALA A 75 -58.68 -9.86 -33.39
CA ALA A 75 -59.18 -10.29 -32.10
C ALA A 75 -58.07 -10.23 -31.04
N SER A 76 -58.42 -10.11 -29.76
CA SER A 76 -57.46 -10.18 -28.65
C SER A 76 -57.99 -10.96 -27.46
N TYR A 77 -57.08 -11.57 -26.71
CA TYR A 77 -57.33 -12.21 -25.43
C TYR A 77 -56.17 -11.91 -24.48
N ASP A 78 -56.51 -11.43 -23.29
CA ASP A 78 -55.60 -11.19 -22.17
C ASP A 78 -55.69 -12.40 -21.24
N PHE A 79 -54.55 -13.02 -20.95
CA PHE A 79 -54.45 -14.21 -20.11
C PHE A 79 -54.37 -13.89 -18.62
N GLY A 80 -54.22 -12.61 -18.24
CA GLY A 80 -54.13 -12.14 -16.85
C GLY A 80 -52.77 -12.38 -16.18
N ASN A 81 -51.77 -12.81 -16.94
CA ASN A 81 -50.41 -13.14 -16.50
C ASN A 81 -49.34 -12.31 -17.25
N GLY A 82 -49.69 -11.07 -17.62
CA GLY A 82 -48.83 -10.17 -18.41
C GLY A 82 -48.95 -10.37 -19.93
N VAL A 83 -49.36 -11.55 -20.40
CA VAL A 83 -49.45 -11.84 -21.85
C VAL A 83 -50.83 -11.52 -22.44
N ILE A 84 -50.82 -10.81 -23.57
CA ILE A 84 -51.98 -10.57 -24.41
C ILE A 84 -51.71 -11.15 -25.81
N ALA A 85 -52.49 -12.15 -26.22
CA ALA A 85 -52.47 -12.62 -27.61
C ALA A 85 -53.34 -11.71 -28.49
N LYS A 86 -52.79 -11.29 -29.63
CA LYS A 86 -53.45 -10.47 -30.65
C LYS A 86 -53.44 -11.19 -31.99
N LEU A 87 -54.62 -11.41 -32.53
CA LEU A 87 -54.87 -12.12 -33.78
C LEU A 87 -55.21 -11.12 -34.88
N THR A 88 -54.53 -11.23 -36.02
CA THR A 88 -54.87 -10.52 -37.26
C THR A 88 -55.13 -11.55 -38.35
N VAL A 89 -56.30 -11.46 -39.01
CA VAL A 89 -56.66 -12.33 -40.13
C VAL A 89 -56.77 -11.57 -41.45
N THR A 90 -56.45 -12.26 -42.54
CA THR A 90 -56.69 -11.78 -43.90
C THR A 90 -57.63 -12.74 -44.64
N ASN A 91 -58.45 -12.17 -45.56
CA ASN A 91 -59.44 -12.90 -46.36
C ASN A 91 -60.48 -13.72 -45.56
N ALA A 92 -60.70 -13.42 -44.28
CA ALA A 92 -61.78 -14.00 -43.49
C ALA A 92 -63.12 -13.30 -43.77
N THR A 93 -64.21 -14.05 -43.93
CA THR A 93 -65.56 -13.53 -44.15
C THR A 93 -66.32 -13.23 -42.86
N THR A 94 -66.02 -13.98 -41.79
CA THR A 94 -66.64 -13.84 -40.46
C THR A 94 -65.67 -14.28 -39.37
N LEU A 95 -65.60 -13.50 -38.29
CA LEU A 95 -64.97 -13.86 -37.02
C LEU A 95 -66.03 -13.98 -35.94
N ARG A 96 -65.91 -14.97 -35.06
CA ARG A 96 -66.83 -15.20 -33.95
C ARG A 96 -66.15 -15.97 -32.81
N ASN A 97 -66.73 -15.90 -31.62
CA ASN A 97 -66.49 -16.90 -30.59
C ASN A 97 -67.41 -18.10 -30.86
N GLN A 98 -66.86 -19.31 -30.83
CA GLN A 98 -67.62 -20.55 -30.95
C GLN A 98 -67.08 -21.56 -29.95
N ALA A 99 -67.97 -22.31 -29.30
CA ALA A 99 -67.55 -23.41 -28.45
C ALA A 99 -67.04 -24.59 -29.31
N PHE A 100 -65.93 -25.20 -28.89
CA PHE A 100 -65.53 -26.51 -29.37
C PHE A 100 -66.62 -27.55 -29.14
N ALA A 101 -66.66 -28.62 -29.95
CA ALA A 101 -67.71 -29.62 -29.84
C ALA A 101 -67.79 -30.24 -28.42
N ASN A 102 -69.01 -30.50 -27.94
CA ASN A 102 -69.28 -31.12 -26.64
C ASN A 102 -69.43 -32.66 -26.72
N THR A 103 -69.49 -33.19 -27.93
CA THR A 103 -69.69 -34.60 -28.27
C THR A 103 -68.83 -34.93 -29.49
N ASN A 104 -68.25 -36.13 -29.54
CA ASN A 104 -67.30 -36.56 -30.59
C ASN A 104 -66.04 -35.65 -30.75
N TYR A 105 -65.67 -34.93 -29.70
CA TYR A 105 -64.50 -34.04 -29.66
C TYR A 105 -63.24 -34.79 -29.19
N TRP A 106 -62.27 -34.99 -30.08
CA TRP A 106 -61.17 -35.95 -29.91
C TRP A 106 -59.77 -35.30 -30.00
N SER A 107 -59.59 -34.16 -29.32
CA SER A 107 -58.26 -33.63 -28.96
C SER A 107 -58.08 -33.67 -27.43
N SER A 108 -57.48 -32.67 -26.79
CA SER A 108 -57.36 -32.63 -25.32
C SER A 108 -58.72 -32.45 -24.64
N THR A 109 -59.03 -33.28 -23.65
CA THR A 109 -60.28 -33.16 -22.86
C THR A 109 -60.38 -31.84 -22.07
N ALA A 110 -59.25 -31.17 -21.82
CA ALA A 110 -59.19 -29.91 -21.07
C ALA A 110 -59.92 -28.73 -21.76
N VAL A 111 -60.21 -28.84 -23.06
CA VAL A 111 -60.78 -27.74 -23.86
C VAL A 111 -62.19 -28.05 -24.42
N MET A 112 -62.74 -29.23 -24.13
CA MET A 112 -64.09 -29.63 -24.56
C MET A 112 -65.17 -28.62 -24.18
N GLY A 113 -66.04 -28.25 -25.14
CA GLY A 113 -67.15 -27.32 -24.90
C GLY A 113 -66.75 -25.88 -24.54
N SER A 114 -65.45 -25.56 -24.51
CA SER A 114 -64.96 -24.21 -24.19
C SER A 114 -64.97 -23.30 -25.42
N ASN A 115 -65.14 -22.00 -25.22
CA ASN A 115 -65.06 -21.02 -26.31
C ASN A 115 -63.65 -21.00 -26.94
N ALA A 116 -63.62 -20.88 -28.25
CA ALA A 116 -62.47 -20.78 -29.12
C ALA A 116 -62.69 -19.63 -30.12
N PHE A 117 -61.59 -19.14 -30.71
CA PHE A 117 -61.64 -18.21 -31.84
C PHE A 117 -62.04 -18.97 -33.11
N ALA A 118 -63.09 -18.52 -33.78
CA ALA A 118 -63.58 -19.15 -35.01
C ALA A 118 -63.57 -18.16 -36.18
N ALA A 119 -62.93 -18.56 -37.28
CA ALA A 119 -62.84 -17.78 -38.51
C ALA A 119 -63.32 -18.60 -39.70
N ASN A 120 -64.10 -17.98 -40.59
CA ASN A 120 -64.38 -18.54 -41.92
C ASN A 120 -63.47 -17.86 -42.95
N TYR A 121 -62.60 -18.60 -43.60
CA TYR A 121 -61.64 -18.06 -44.58
C TYR A 121 -62.15 -18.19 -46.01
N SER A 122 -61.96 -17.16 -46.83
CA SER A 122 -62.29 -17.13 -48.26
C SER A 122 -61.07 -17.42 -49.10
N PHE A 123 -61.16 -18.44 -49.96
CA PHE A 123 -60.07 -18.92 -50.81
C PHE A 123 -60.16 -18.36 -52.24
N THR A 124 -60.85 -17.23 -52.42
CA THR A 124 -60.94 -16.50 -53.68
C THR A 124 -60.11 -15.21 -53.60
N GLY A 125 -58.92 -15.22 -54.24
CA GLY A 125 -58.02 -14.07 -54.24
C GLY A 125 -56.67 -14.41 -53.63
N ALA A 126 -56.17 -13.56 -52.74
CA ALA A 126 -54.92 -13.79 -52.01
C ALA A 126 -55.06 -14.93 -50.99
N THR A 127 -53.94 -15.56 -50.64
CA THR A 127 -53.88 -16.60 -49.58
C THR A 127 -54.41 -16.03 -48.26
N PRO A 128 -55.37 -16.69 -47.59
CA PRO A 128 -55.75 -16.33 -46.23
C PRO A 128 -54.62 -16.62 -45.26
N ARG A 129 -54.42 -15.71 -44.31
CA ARG A 129 -53.38 -15.78 -43.28
C ARG A 129 -53.95 -15.44 -41.91
N LEU A 130 -53.46 -16.12 -40.89
CA LEU A 130 -53.58 -15.76 -39.48
C LEU A 130 -52.20 -15.39 -38.96
N VAL A 131 -52.11 -14.26 -38.27
CA VAL A 131 -50.95 -13.87 -37.45
C VAL A 131 -51.42 -13.80 -36.00
N ILE A 132 -50.69 -14.43 -35.10
CA ILE A 132 -50.87 -14.41 -33.65
C ILE A 132 -49.63 -13.74 -33.09
N SER A 133 -49.77 -12.65 -32.33
CA SER A 133 -48.65 -11.97 -31.67
C SER A 133 -48.90 -11.95 -30.17
N PHE A 134 -47.89 -12.29 -29.38
CA PHE A 134 -47.89 -12.20 -27.92
C PHE A 134 -47.23 -10.89 -27.52
N VAL A 135 -47.93 -10.08 -26.73
CA VAL A 135 -47.46 -8.75 -26.31
C VAL A 135 -47.88 -8.44 -24.87
N ASP A 136 -47.18 -7.50 -24.25
CA ASP A 136 -47.55 -6.92 -22.96
C ASP A 136 -48.70 -5.90 -23.10
N ALA A 137 -49.05 -5.26 -21.97
CA ALA A 137 -50.03 -4.16 -21.95
C ALA A 137 -49.59 -2.90 -22.73
N SER A 138 -48.29 -2.71 -22.95
CA SER A 138 -47.68 -1.59 -23.67
C SER A 138 -47.56 -1.85 -25.19
N ASN A 139 -47.84 -3.07 -25.66
CA ASN A 139 -47.62 -3.62 -27.00
C ASN A 139 -46.18 -4.01 -27.35
N ASN A 140 -45.29 -4.15 -26.36
CA ASN A 140 -43.97 -4.76 -26.56
C ASN A 140 -44.15 -6.26 -26.83
N PRO A 141 -43.35 -6.89 -27.74
CA PRO A 141 -43.35 -8.34 -27.90
C PRO A 141 -43.02 -9.04 -26.59
N VAL A 142 -43.69 -10.17 -26.33
CA VAL A 142 -43.40 -11.06 -25.19
C VAL A 142 -43.15 -12.45 -25.75
N PHE A 143 -42.08 -13.11 -25.29
CA PHE A 143 -41.79 -14.49 -25.65
C PHE A 143 -42.61 -15.46 -24.79
N VAL A 144 -43.06 -16.55 -25.40
CA VAL A 144 -43.77 -17.64 -24.74
C VAL A 144 -43.17 -18.97 -25.21
N SER A 145 -42.78 -19.85 -24.30
CA SER A 145 -42.17 -21.13 -24.62
C SER A 145 -43.22 -22.19 -24.97
N LYS A 146 -42.89 -23.00 -25.98
CA LYS A 146 -43.58 -24.24 -26.35
C LYS A 146 -45.15 -24.15 -26.34
N PRO A 147 -45.79 -23.12 -26.97
CA PRO A 147 -47.22 -22.86 -26.84
C PRO A 147 -48.13 -23.85 -27.60
N LEU A 148 -49.32 -24.11 -27.06
CA LEU A 148 -50.28 -25.06 -27.63
C LEU A 148 -51.35 -24.40 -28.50
N ILE A 149 -51.64 -25.01 -29.64
CA ILE A 149 -52.75 -24.68 -30.55
C ILE A 149 -53.70 -25.88 -30.64
N HIS A 150 -54.87 -25.75 -30.03
CA HIS A 150 -55.98 -26.69 -30.22
C HIS A 150 -56.80 -26.28 -31.46
N ILE A 151 -57.11 -27.24 -32.31
CA ILE A 151 -57.76 -27.06 -33.61
C ILE A 151 -59.01 -27.94 -33.71
N ASP A 152 -60.11 -27.36 -34.19
CA ASP A 152 -61.36 -28.06 -34.55
C ASP A 152 -61.95 -27.44 -35.83
N GLU A 153 -62.94 -28.09 -36.42
CA GLU A 153 -63.53 -27.74 -37.73
C GLU A 153 -62.52 -27.65 -38.88
N LEU A 154 -61.40 -28.38 -38.87
CA LEU A 154 -60.41 -28.37 -39.96
C LEU A 154 -60.87 -29.19 -41.19
N GLY A 155 -62.05 -28.89 -41.72
CA GLY A 155 -62.67 -29.61 -42.82
C GLY A 155 -64.10 -29.14 -43.11
N GLY A 156 -64.67 -29.66 -44.19
CA GLY A 156 -66.07 -29.44 -44.52
C GLY A 156 -66.59 -30.40 -45.59
N ALA A 157 -67.76 -30.06 -46.14
CA ALA A 157 -68.40 -30.82 -47.21
C ALA A 157 -68.90 -29.90 -48.33
N ALA A 158 -68.62 -30.28 -49.58
CA ALA A 158 -69.09 -29.59 -50.77
C ALA A 158 -70.09 -30.45 -51.58
N GLY A 159 -71.12 -29.79 -52.11
CA GLY A 159 -72.11 -30.39 -53.01
C GLY A 159 -73.30 -31.07 -52.32
N THR A 160 -74.18 -31.64 -53.16
CA THR A 160 -75.36 -32.42 -52.77
C THR A 160 -75.06 -33.92 -52.81
N THR A 161 -75.65 -34.69 -51.88
CA THR A 161 -75.36 -36.12 -51.62
C THR A 161 -75.22 -37.00 -52.88
N PRO A 162 -74.16 -37.83 -53.00
CA PRO A 162 -73.04 -38.01 -52.05
C PRO A 162 -72.17 -36.75 -51.96
N GLN A 163 -71.90 -36.31 -50.74
CA GLN A 163 -71.14 -35.08 -50.51
C GLN A 163 -69.65 -35.35 -50.63
N ARG A 164 -68.89 -34.33 -51.02
CA ARG A 164 -67.44 -34.45 -51.19
C ARG A 164 -66.73 -33.76 -50.04
N GLU A 165 -65.85 -34.48 -49.36
CA GLU A 165 -65.12 -33.95 -48.20
C GLU A 165 -64.04 -32.96 -48.66
N THR A 166 -63.95 -31.86 -47.91
CA THR A 166 -63.08 -30.71 -48.17
C THR A 166 -62.22 -30.44 -46.96
N SER A 167 -61.02 -29.90 -47.15
CA SER A 167 -60.22 -29.37 -46.03
C SER A 167 -59.21 -28.34 -46.48
N LYS A 168 -58.77 -27.54 -45.52
CA LYS A 168 -57.74 -26.52 -45.71
C LYS A 168 -56.45 -27.02 -45.09
N ARG A 169 -55.36 -26.87 -45.84
CA ARG A 169 -54.02 -27.09 -45.32
C ARG A 169 -53.58 -25.83 -44.60
N MET A 170 -53.45 -25.91 -43.29
CA MET A 170 -52.71 -24.93 -42.52
C MET A 170 -51.21 -25.18 -42.75
N THR A 171 -50.46 -24.10 -42.96
CA THR A 171 -49.01 -24.12 -43.16
C THR A 171 -48.39 -23.14 -42.18
N LEU A 172 -47.62 -23.65 -41.24
CA LEU A 172 -46.82 -22.86 -40.31
C LEU A 172 -45.66 -22.22 -41.09
N LEU A 173 -45.40 -20.94 -40.83
CA LEU A 173 -44.40 -20.15 -41.54
C LEU A 173 -43.20 -19.78 -40.64
N ASN A 174 -42.26 -19.04 -41.22
CA ASN A 174 -41.09 -18.48 -40.53
C ASN A 174 -40.12 -19.51 -39.93
N GLY A 175 -40.12 -20.74 -40.46
CA GLY A 175 -39.22 -21.82 -40.01
C GLY A 175 -39.70 -22.58 -38.77
N LEU A 176 -40.71 -22.06 -38.06
CA LEU A 176 -41.30 -22.72 -36.90
C LEU A 176 -41.84 -24.11 -37.26
N THR A 177 -41.80 -25.01 -36.28
CA THR A 177 -42.36 -26.37 -36.38
C THR A 177 -43.40 -26.62 -35.29
N TRP A 178 -44.16 -27.71 -35.47
CA TRP A 178 -45.04 -28.23 -34.44
C TRP A 178 -44.99 -29.75 -34.28
N THR A 179 -45.27 -30.19 -33.05
CA THR A 179 -45.49 -31.60 -32.69
C THR A 179 -46.97 -31.88 -32.42
N GLN A 180 -47.50 -32.97 -32.98
CA GLN A 180 -48.88 -33.40 -32.72
C GLN A 180 -48.99 -34.13 -31.38
N LEU A 181 -49.60 -33.49 -30.39
CA LEU A 181 -49.84 -34.08 -29.08
C LEU A 181 -51.09 -34.98 -29.03
N ALA A 182 -52.13 -34.62 -29.80
CA ALA A 182 -53.40 -35.35 -29.83
C ALA A 182 -54.17 -35.09 -31.14
N GLY A 183 -55.07 -35.99 -31.52
CA GLY A 183 -56.01 -35.77 -32.62
C GLY A 183 -56.64 -37.06 -33.14
N LYS A 184 -57.52 -36.90 -34.14
CA LYS A 184 -58.10 -38.03 -34.87
C LYS A 184 -57.09 -38.66 -35.84
N THR A 185 -57.38 -39.88 -36.31
CA THR A 185 -56.58 -40.56 -37.35
C THR A 185 -56.61 -39.87 -38.71
N ASP A 186 -57.58 -38.98 -38.94
CA ASP A 186 -57.68 -38.13 -40.14
C ASP A 186 -57.07 -36.73 -39.95
N PHE A 187 -56.53 -36.42 -38.76
CA PHE A 187 -55.78 -35.19 -38.49
C PHE A 187 -54.34 -35.34 -38.99
N LEU A 188 -54.14 -35.20 -40.30
CA LEU A 188 -52.87 -35.48 -40.97
C LEU A 188 -51.90 -34.30 -40.81
N THR A 189 -50.85 -34.54 -40.02
CA THR A 189 -49.82 -33.55 -39.70
C THR A 189 -48.48 -33.87 -40.36
N THR A 190 -47.71 -32.82 -40.60
CA THR A 190 -46.25 -32.82 -40.72
C THR A 190 -45.71 -31.75 -39.77
N GLN A 191 -44.39 -31.66 -39.59
CA GLN A 191 -43.74 -30.61 -38.77
C GLN A 191 -44.19 -29.18 -39.09
N THR A 192 -44.69 -28.89 -40.29
CA THR A 192 -45.09 -27.52 -40.71
C THR A 192 -46.46 -27.43 -41.36
N THR A 193 -47.19 -28.55 -41.55
CA THR A 193 -48.52 -28.53 -42.17
C THR A 193 -49.52 -29.43 -41.46
N VAL A 194 -50.80 -29.05 -41.50
CA VAL A 194 -51.90 -29.91 -41.05
C VAL A 194 -53.12 -29.78 -41.94
N GLN A 195 -53.83 -30.88 -42.18
CA GLN A 195 -55.06 -30.95 -42.97
C GLN A 195 -55.88 -32.19 -42.60
N ASP A 196 -57.13 -32.27 -43.07
CA ASP A 196 -57.89 -33.52 -43.09
C ASP A 196 -57.30 -34.51 -44.12
N ALA A 197 -57.12 -35.77 -43.72
CA ALA A 197 -56.71 -36.88 -44.58
C ALA A 197 -57.78 -37.28 -45.60
N ASN A 198 -59.06 -37.01 -45.30
CA ASN A 198 -60.19 -37.40 -46.13
C ASN A 198 -60.55 -36.34 -47.21
N ALA A 199 -59.85 -35.21 -47.23
CA ALA A 199 -60.01 -34.15 -48.24
C ALA A 199 -59.76 -34.68 -49.66
N GLY A 200 -60.82 -35.05 -50.38
CA GLY A 200 -60.66 -35.95 -51.52
C GLY A 200 -61.78 -36.97 -51.67
N GLN A 201 -62.41 -37.38 -50.58
CA GLN A 201 -63.29 -38.55 -50.54
C GLN A 201 -64.77 -38.18 -50.75
N THR A 202 -65.57 -39.16 -51.17
CA THR A 202 -67.02 -39.03 -51.35
C THR A 202 -67.73 -39.74 -50.22
N SER A 203 -68.40 -38.97 -49.36
CA SER A 203 -69.08 -39.45 -48.16
C SER A 203 -70.57 -39.71 -48.42
N THR A 204 -71.06 -40.86 -47.96
CA THR A 204 -72.50 -41.20 -47.96
C THR A 204 -73.16 -41.05 -46.60
N THR A 205 -72.38 -40.72 -45.56
CA THR A 205 -72.81 -40.62 -44.16
C THR A 205 -72.81 -39.18 -43.68
N THR A 206 -73.95 -38.68 -43.24
CA THR A 206 -74.05 -37.37 -42.58
C THR A 206 -73.33 -37.39 -41.23
N GLY A 207 -72.23 -36.64 -41.09
CA GLY A 207 -71.60 -36.35 -39.79
C GLY A 207 -70.08 -36.49 -39.69
N HIS A 208 -69.38 -36.89 -40.76
CA HIS A 208 -67.91 -37.00 -40.78
C HIS A 208 -67.32 -36.05 -41.82
N TYR A 209 -67.18 -34.76 -41.46
CA TYR A 209 -66.68 -33.72 -42.39
C TYR A 209 -65.58 -32.84 -41.80
N THR A 210 -65.20 -33.04 -40.53
CA THR A 210 -64.20 -32.23 -39.83
C THR A 210 -63.27 -33.07 -38.99
N THR A 211 -61.99 -32.72 -39.02
CA THR A 211 -60.97 -33.24 -38.13
C THR A 211 -60.54 -32.21 -37.06
N ALA A 212 -59.96 -32.71 -35.97
CA ALA A 212 -59.59 -31.95 -34.78
C ALA A 212 -58.35 -32.56 -34.11
N GLY A 213 -57.57 -31.73 -33.42
CA GLY A 213 -56.31 -32.12 -32.78
C GLY A 213 -55.66 -31.01 -31.95
N THR A 214 -54.51 -31.31 -31.35
CA THR A 214 -53.65 -30.38 -30.61
C THR A 214 -52.25 -30.43 -31.21
N LEU A 215 -51.71 -29.26 -31.51
CA LEU A 215 -50.34 -29.05 -31.96
C LEU A 215 -49.62 -28.21 -30.90
N GLN A 216 -48.39 -28.58 -30.54
CA GLN A 216 -47.46 -27.75 -29.77
C GLN A 216 -46.52 -27.07 -30.77
N ILE A 217 -46.33 -25.76 -30.70
CA ILE A 217 -45.20 -25.11 -31.38
C ILE A 217 -43.95 -25.53 -30.61
N ASP A 218 -42.90 -25.96 -31.32
CA ASP A 218 -41.74 -26.54 -30.66
C ASP A 218 -40.73 -25.48 -30.17
N GLN A 219 -40.69 -24.31 -30.82
CA GLN A 219 -39.83 -23.18 -30.47
C GLN A 219 -40.53 -22.19 -29.50
N MET A 220 -39.74 -21.44 -28.74
CA MET A 220 -40.21 -20.24 -28.04
C MET A 220 -40.54 -19.13 -29.06
N VAL A 221 -41.64 -18.39 -28.86
CA VAL A 221 -42.14 -17.45 -29.88
C VAL A 221 -42.79 -16.20 -29.29
N SER A 222 -42.57 -15.04 -29.92
CA SER A 222 -43.41 -13.84 -29.74
C SER A 222 -44.46 -13.67 -30.86
N GLN A 223 -44.36 -14.44 -31.95
CA GLN A 223 -45.33 -14.43 -33.05
C GLN A 223 -45.44 -15.76 -33.79
N ILE A 224 -46.67 -16.21 -34.06
CA ILE A 224 -46.99 -17.39 -34.89
C ILE A 224 -47.70 -16.92 -36.16
N THR A 225 -47.28 -17.39 -37.34
CA THR A 225 -47.95 -17.10 -38.62
C THR A 225 -48.36 -18.37 -39.33
N ILE A 226 -49.63 -18.45 -39.74
CA ILE A 226 -50.22 -19.60 -40.42
C ILE A 226 -50.89 -19.15 -41.73
N ASP A 227 -50.47 -19.74 -42.86
CA ASP A 227 -51.17 -19.62 -44.15
C ASP A 227 -52.16 -20.77 -44.34
N PHE A 228 -53.31 -20.48 -44.96
CA PHE A 228 -54.33 -21.47 -45.30
C PHE A 228 -54.40 -21.68 -46.81
N ALA A 229 -54.30 -22.94 -47.25
CA ALA A 229 -54.40 -23.33 -48.65
C ALA A 229 -55.50 -24.38 -48.87
N ASN A 230 -55.96 -24.54 -50.12
CA ASN A 230 -56.84 -25.65 -50.47
C ASN A 230 -56.07 -26.98 -50.49
N ALA A 231 -56.45 -27.95 -49.65
CA ALA A 231 -55.84 -29.28 -49.69
C ALA A 231 -56.23 -30.08 -50.96
N TYR A 232 -57.40 -29.81 -51.55
CA TYR A 232 -57.92 -30.52 -52.73
C TYR A 232 -58.52 -29.59 -53.81
N ALA A 233 -58.35 -29.96 -55.08
CA ALA A 233 -58.86 -29.27 -56.28
C ALA A 233 -60.38 -29.44 -56.48
N GLY A 234 -61.16 -28.79 -55.62
CA GLY A 234 -62.63 -28.84 -55.62
C GLY A 234 -63.28 -28.50 -54.26
N ASN A 235 -62.50 -27.99 -53.31
CA ASN A 235 -62.98 -27.51 -52.02
C ASN A 235 -63.98 -26.35 -52.14
N ALA A 236 -64.80 -26.16 -51.09
CA ALA A 236 -65.63 -24.98 -50.94
C ALA A 236 -64.78 -23.68 -50.95
N THR A 237 -65.32 -22.61 -51.54
CA THR A 237 -64.64 -21.30 -51.63
C THR A 237 -64.52 -20.59 -50.29
N VAL A 238 -65.32 -20.99 -49.29
CA VAL A 238 -65.24 -20.53 -47.90
C VAL A 238 -65.27 -21.76 -47.00
N ASP A 239 -64.51 -21.76 -45.90
CA ASP A 239 -64.46 -22.87 -44.94
C ASP A 239 -64.10 -22.37 -43.54
N GLY A 240 -64.50 -23.10 -42.50
CA GLY A 240 -64.27 -22.75 -41.09
C GLY A 240 -62.96 -23.28 -40.54
N VAL A 241 -62.44 -22.64 -39.49
CA VAL A 241 -61.42 -23.20 -38.56
C VAL A 241 -61.69 -22.62 -37.17
N LEU A 242 -61.67 -23.48 -36.14
CA LEU A 242 -61.68 -23.09 -34.72
C LEU A 242 -60.28 -23.28 -34.12
N LEU A 243 -59.81 -22.27 -33.39
CA LEU A 243 -58.49 -22.24 -32.75
C LEU A 243 -58.60 -21.78 -31.31
N LYS A 244 -57.86 -22.45 -30.42
CA LYS A 244 -57.71 -22.06 -29.02
C LYS A 244 -56.26 -22.24 -28.61
N LEU A 245 -55.68 -21.19 -28.04
CA LEU A 245 -54.34 -21.19 -27.48
C LEU A 245 -54.35 -21.75 -26.05
N GLY A 246 -53.27 -22.42 -25.68
CA GLY A 246 -52.98 -22.93 -24.34
C GLY A 246 -51.47 -22.95 -24.08
N ASN A 247 -51.08 -23.20 -22.83
CA ASN A 247 -49.69 -23.04 -22.37
C ASN A 247 -49.12 -21.65 -22.72
N ILE A 248 -49.86 -20.59 -22.40
CA ILE A 248 -49.44 -19.20 -22.65
C ILE A 248 -49.10 -18.50 -21.34
N CYS A 249 -47.85 -18.08 -21.21
CA CYS A 249 -47.32 -17.16 -20.21
C CYS A 249 -46.00 -16.56 -20.73
N ALA A 250 -45.52 -15.51 -20.07
CA ALA A 250 -44.25 -14.89 -20.39
C ALA A 250 -43.12 -15.72 -19.78
N GLU A 251 -42.02 -15.90 -20.51
CA GLU A 251 -40.77 -16.31 -19.87
C GLU A 251 -40.26 -15.18 -18.96
N PRO A 252 -39.64 -15.53 -17.82
CA PRO A 252 -39.04 -14.54 -16.93
C PRO A 252 -37.78 -13.91 -17.51
N ASP A 253 -37.47 -12.75 -16.96
CA ASP A 253 -36.32 -11.88 -17.16
C ASP A 253 -36.18 -11.18 -15.80
N THR A 254 -35.51 -11.85 -14.87
CA THR A 254 -35.57 -11.55 -13.43
C THR A 254 -34.74 -10.30 -13.12
N ASP A 255 -33.50 -10.22 -13.60
CA ASP A 255 -32.59 -9.08 -13.50
C ASP A 255 -32.90 -7.92 -14.49
N LYS A 256 -33.69 -8.12 -15.55
CA LYS A 256 -34.10 -7.10 -16.55
C LYS A 256 -32.96 -6.55 -17.42
N ASP A 257 -31.89 -7.29 -17.62
CA ASP A 257 -30.88 -6.94 -18.60
C ASP A 257 -31.37 -7.15 -20.06
N GLY A 258 -32.29 -8.10 -20.25
CA GLY A 258 -32.93 -8.44 -21.53
C GLY A 258 -32.51 -9.78 -22.14
N ILE A 259 -31.70 -10.56 -21.43
CA ILE A 259 -31.65 -12.02 -21.54
C ILE A 259 -32.89 -12.59 -20.80
N LEU A 260 -33.21 -13.88 -21.00
CA LEU A 260 -34.29 -14.56 -20.29
C LEU A 260 -33.63 -15.57 -19.37
N ASP A 261 -34.24 -15.87 -18.22
CA ASP A 261 -33.71 -16.81 -17.22
C ASP A 261 -33.56 -18.30 -17.68
N VAL A 262 -33.57 -18.58 -18.98
CA VAL A 262 -33.33 -19.88 -19.62
C VAL A 262 -32.20 -19.79 -20.66
N PHE A 263 -31.51 -18.65 -20.69
CA PHE A 263 -30.42 -18.27 -21.57
C PHE A 263 -29.34 -17.48 -20.82
N ASP A 264 -29.41 -17.45 -19.50
CA ASP A 264 -28.64 -16.55 -18.63
C ASP A 264 -27.80 -17.35 -17.63
N LEU A 265 -26.72 -16.76 -17.14
CA LEU A 265 -25.83 -17.44 -16.20
C LEU A 265 -25.91 -16.88 -14.78
N ASP A 266 -26.68 -15.81 -14.59
CA ASP A 266 -26.90 -15.08 -13.32
C ASP A 266 -28.25 -14.36 -13.45
N SER A 267 -29.34 -15.12 -13.34
CA SER A 267 -30.69 -14.66 -13.68
C SER A 267 -31.19 -13.52 -12.79
N ASP A 268 -30.60 -13.29 -11.61
CA ASP A 268 -30.98 -12.20 -10.71
C ASP A 268 -29.96 -11.07 -10.56
N GLY A 269 -28.75 -11.25 -11.09
CA GLY A 269 -27.75 -10.22 -11.30
C GLY A 269 -26.94 -9.87 -10.06
N ASP A 270 -26.69 -10.85 -9.21
CA ASP A 270 -25.96 -10.70 -7.94
C ASP A 270 -24.48 -11.10 -8.03
N GLY A 271 -24.05 -11.69 -9.15
CA GLY A 271 -22.68 -12.08 -9.44
C GLY A 271 -22.38 -13.55 -9.13
N CYS A 272 -23.29 -14.25 -8.46
CA CYS A 272 -23.25 -15.70 -8.31
C CYS A 272 -23.80 -16.39 -9.56
N PRO A 273 -23.04 -17.34 -10.15
CA PRO A 273 -23.58 -18.13 -11.26
C PRO A 273 -24.76 -19.00 -10.84
N ASP A 274 -25.84 -19.02 -11.64
CA ASP A 274 -27.04 -19.84 -11.44
C ASP A 274 -26.68 -21.33 -11.20
N ALA A 275 -25.63 -21.81 -11.89
CA ALA A 275 -25.08 -23.16 -11.76
C ALA A 275 -24.62 -23.51 -10.32
N ILE A 276 -24.20 -22.52 -9.52
CA ILE A 276 -23.81 -22.66 -8.10
C ILE A 276 -25.00 -22.48 -7.18
N GLU A 277 -25.83 -21.47 -7.45
CA GLU A 277 -27.01 -21.13 -6.64
C GLU A 277 -28.15 -22.14 -6.75
N GLY A 278 -28.17 -22.92 -7.82
CA GLY A 278 -29.02 -24.06 -8.01
C GLY A 278 -28.87 -25.09 -6.88
N GLY A 279 -29.96 -25.81 -6.61
CA GLY A 279 -30.10 -26.72 -5.48
C GLY A 279 -29.23 -28.00 -5.52
N GLY A 280 -28.31 -28.13 -6.49
CA GLY A 280 -27.35 -29.23 -6.59
C GLY A 280 -26.19 -29.13 -5.61
N GLY A 281 -25.87 -27.93 -5.11
CA GLY A 281 -24.78 -27.72 -4.15
C GLY A 281 -23.39 -27.87 -4.77
N PHE A 282 -23.23 -27.32 -5.97
CA PHE A 282 -21.97 -27.28 -6.71
C PHE A 282 -21.05 -26.16 -6.22
N THR A 283 -19.81 -26.10 -6.73
CA THR A 283 -18.80 -25.10 -6.35
C THR A 283 -18.11 -24.54 -7.58
N SER A 284 -17.55 -23.34 -7.49
CA SER A 284 -16.85 -22.66 -8.59
C SER A 284 -15.68 -23.48 -9.18
N SER A 285 -15.12 -24.42 -8.41
CA SER A 285 -14.10 -25.38 -8.89
C SER A 285 -14.60 -26.38 -9.96
N GLN A 286 -15.91 -26.46 -10.17
CA GLN A 286 -16.58 -27.35 -11.11
C GLN A 286 -17.11 -26.62 -12.34
N LEU A 287 -17.06 -25.29 -12.35
CA LEU A 287 -17.46 -24.47 -13.50
C LEU A 287 -16.31 -24.33 -14.50
N VAL A 288 -16.68 -23.99 -15.73
CA VAL A 288 -15.78 -23.59 -16.81
C VAL A 288 -16.32 -22.32 -17.47
N ASN A 289 -15.49 -21.65 -18.27
CA ASN A 289 -15.97 -20.49 -19.04
C ASN A 289 -17.00 -20.96 -20.09
N SER A 290 -18.17 -20.33 -20.07
CA SER A 290 -19.27 -20.60 -21.01
C SER A 290 -18.98 -20.06 -22.41
N SER A 291 -19.74 -20.55 -23.38
CA SER A 291 -19.85 -19.97 -24.73
C SER A 291 -20.67 -18.67 -24.75
N ILE A 292 -21.58 -18.50 -23.80
CA ILE A 292 -22.55 -17.41 -23.77
C ILE A 292 -22.07 -16.26 -22.87
N SER A 293 -22.74 -15.12 -22.98
CA SER A 293 -22.56 -13.99 -22.07
C SER A 293 -23.69 -14.03 -21.06
N GLY A 294 -23.39 -14.26 -19.79
CA GLY A 294 -24.35 -14.17 -18.68
C GLY A 294 -24.62 -12.72 -18.30
N GLY A 295 -25.36 -12.06 -19.17
CA GLY A 295 -26.15 -10.87 -18.87
C GLY A 295 -25.47 -9.72 -18.11
N ASN A 296 -26.16 -9.29 -17.05
CA ASN A 296 -25.82 -8.20 -16.14
C ASN A 296 -25.55 -6.84 -16.79
N THR A 297 -26.13 -6.55 -17.97
CA THR A 297 -25.96 -5.23 -18.59
C THR A 297 -27.23 -4.69 -19.26
N GLY A 298 -27.69 -3.52 -18.79
CA GLY A 298 -28.81 -2.87 -19.45
C GLY A 298 -29.18 -1.51 -18.88
N ALA A 299 -30.10 -0.83 -19.56
CA ALA A 299 -30.77 0.36 -19.01
C ALA A 299 -31.98 0.01 -18.13
N ALA A 300 -32.38 -1.26 -18.10
CA ALA A 300 -33.45 -1.81 -17.27
C ALA A 300 -32.94 -2.82 -16.21
N TYR A 301 -31.67 -3.27 -16.35
CA TYR A 301 -30.95 -4.11 -15.40
C TYR A 301 -31.12 -3.61 -13.96
N ASN A 302 -31.41 -4.54 -13.05
CA ASN A 302 -31.77 -4.24 -11.66
C ASN A 302 -30.92 -4.97 -10.60
N GLY A 303 -29.97 -5.80 -11.02
CA GLY A 303 -28.88 -6.32 -10.18
C GLY A 303 -27.75 -5.29 -9.96
N TYR A 304 -26.62 -5.76 -9.42
CA TYR A 304 -25.44 -4.92 -9.11
C TYR A 304 -24.11 -5.46 -9.66
N ALA A 305 -24.05 -6.72 -10.06
CA ALA A 305 -22.83 -7.38 -10.52
C ALA A 305 -22.43 -7.01 -11.96
N GLY A 306 -21.27 -7.54 -12.38
CA GLY A 306 -20.83 -7.55 -13.77
C GLY A 306 -21.21 -8.86 -14.49
N PRO A 307 -21.05 -8.96 -15.82
CA PRO A 307 -21.41 -10.15 -16.59
C PRO A 307 -20.75 -11.43 -16.07
N VAL A 308 -21.57 -12.42 -15.72
CA VAL A 308 -21.11 -13.78 -15.40
C VAL A 308 -20.78 -14.51 -16.70
N ILE A 309 -19.73 -15.34 -16.67
CA ILE A 309 -19.24 -16.06 -17.85
C ILE A 309 -18.94 -17.53 -17.56
N GLN A 310 -19.53 -18.12 -16.52
CA GLN A 310 -19.22 -19.46 -16.04
C GLN A 310 -20.46 -20.33 -15.87
N ASN A 311 -20.38 -21.59 -16.32
CA ASN A 311 -21.41 -22.61 -16.21
C ASN A 311 -20.75 -24.01 -16.15
N PHE A 312 -21.50 -25.12 -16.31
CA PHE A 312 -20.89 -26.45 -16.38
C PHE A 312 -20.24 -26.79 -17.73
N GLY A 313 -20.57 -26.00 -18.76
CA GLY A 313 -20.03 -26.11 -20.11
C GLY A 313 -20.50 -27.35 -20.86
N ASN A 314 -20.15 -27.37 -22.15
CA ASN A 314 -20.74 -28.14 -23.25
C ASN A 314 -20.52 -29.67 -23.21
N THR A 315 -20.41 -30.30 -22.03
CA THR A 315 -20.26 -31.76 -21.87
C THR A 315 -21.56 -32.37 -21.35
N VAL A 316 -22.48 -32.57 -22.27
CA VAL A 316 -23.90 -32.86 -22.01
C VAL A 316 -24.32 -34.29 -22.32
N ASP A 317 -25.53 -34.63 -21.87
CA ASP A 317 -26.20 -35.88 -22.23
C ASP A 317 -26.97 -35.77 -23.57
N ALA A 318 -27.79 -36.76 -23.92
CA ALA A 318 -28.50 -36.78 -25.20
C ALA A 318 -29.68 -35.78 -25.31
N ASN A 319 -29.94 -34.99 -24.25
CA ASN A 319 -31.01 -34.00 -24.15
C ASN A 319 -30.47 -32.60 -23.74
N GLY A 320 -29.16 -32.34 -23.87
CA GLY A 320 -28.53 -31.04 -23.56
C GLY A 320 -28.18 -30.79 -22.09
N ILE A 321 -28.63 -31.65 -21.17
CA ILE A 321 -28.33 -31.48 -19.73
C ILE A 321 -26.83 -31.76 -19.44
N PRO A 322 -26.10 -30.87 -18.71
CA PRO A 322 -24.75 -31.12 -18.23
C PRO A 322 -24.59 -32.46 -17.53
N THR A 323 -23.61 -33.25 -17.97
CA THR A 323 -23.38 -34.60 -17.40
C THR A 323 -23.01 -34.59 -15.91
N ILE A 324 -22.54 -33.46 -15.38
CA ILE A 324 -22.25 -33.25 -13.96
C ILE A 324 -23.52 -33.03 -13.13
N ALA A 325 -24.56 -32.39 -13.69
CA ALA A 325 -25.87 -32.19 -13.07
C ALA A 325 -26.71 -33.49 -13.04
N ASN A 326 -26.42 -34.45 -13.92
CA ASN A 326 -26.96 -35.82 -13.89
C ASN A 326 -28.52 -35.86 -13.86
N GLY A 327 -29.14 -35.11 -14.78
CA GLY A 327 -30.59 -35.01 -14.92
C GLY A 327 -31.21 -33.69 -14.41
N GLY A 328 -30.37 -32.70 -14.12
CA GLY A 328 -30.75 -31.34 -13.77
C GLY A 328 -30.85 -31.08 -12.26
N GLN A 329 -30.74 -29.81 -11.88
CA GLN A 329 -30.95 -29.32 -10.52
C GLN A 329 -32.23 -28.48 -10.40
N SER A 330 -32.59 -28.09 -9.18
CA SER A 330 -33.72 -27.18 -8.94
C SER A 330 -33.23 -25.74 -8.82
N VAL A 331 -34.06 -24.75 -9.13
CA VAL A 331 -33.74 -23.31 -9.07
C VAL A 331 -32.91 -22.84 -7.85
N GLY A 332 -33.13 -23.39 -6.65
CA GLY A 332 -32.32 -23.00 -5.48
C GLY A 332 -32.52 -21.53 -5.14
N ASN A 333 -31.42 -20.76 -5.15
CA ASN A 333 -31.43 -19.31 -4.93
C ASN A 333 -31.36 -18.45 -6.21
N SER A 334 -31.04 -19.00 -7.39
CA SER A 334 -30.74 -18.34 -8.70
C SER A 334 -31.78 -17.37 -9.28
N LYS A 335 -32.77 -16.93 -8.50
CA LYS A 335 -33.80 -15.94 -8.85
C LYS A 335 -34.11 -15.01 -7.68
N ILE A 336 -33.19 -14.89 -6.72
CA ILE A 336 -33.30 -14.22 -5.43
C ILE A 336 -31.98 -13.49 -5.08
N MET A 337 -31.68 -12.45 -5.86
CA MET A 337 -30.55 -11.52 -5.67
C MET A 337 -30.18 -11.33 -4.19
N SER A 338 -29.04 -11.90 -3.81
CA SER A 338 -28.54 -11.86 -2.45
C SER A 338 -27.94 -10.49 -2.12
N ALA A 339 -27.64 -10.26 -0.84
CA ALA A 339 -26.91 -9.06 -0.44
C ALA A 339 -25.44 -9.25 -0.78
N ASP A 340 -24.78 -8.17 -1.15
CA ASP A 340 -23.33 -8.06 -1.23
C ASP A 340 -22.92 -7.14 -0.06
N ASP A 341 -22.20 -7.69 0.92
CA ASP A 341 -21.82 -6.99 2.15
C ASP A 341 -20.42 -6.35 2.07
N ASP A 342 -19.57 -6.76 1.11
CA ASP A 342 -18.21 -6.23 0.94
C ASP A 342 -17.95 -5.37 -0.32
N TRP A 343 -18.80 -5.55 -1.33
CA TRP A 343 -18.87 -4.90 -2.65
C TRP A 343 -17.70 -5.17 -3.58
N ASP A 344 -17.22 -6.42 -3.57
CA ASP A 344 -16.44 -6.96 -4.68
C ASP A 344 -17.29 -7.24 -5.95
N GLY A 345 -18.63 -7.28 -5.81
CA GLY A 345 -19.59 -7.52 -6.88
C GLY A 345 -20.04 -8.98 -7.00
N ILE A 346 -19.88 -9.76 -5.93
CA ILE A 346 -20.33 -11.15 -5.79
C ILE A 346 -21.31 -11.24 -4.61
N GLY A 347 -22.46 -11.88 -4.82
CA GLY A 347 -23.47 -12.04 -3.78
C GLY A 347 -23.04 -12.97 -2.64
N ASN A 348 -23.49 -12.64 -1.41
CA ASN A 348 -23.25 -13.43 -0.20
C ASN A 348 -23.73 -14.91 -0.30
N SER A 349 -24.60 -15.22 -1.27
CA SER A 349 -24.97 -16.59 -1.61
C SER A 349 -23.77 -17.48 -1.95
N CYS A 350 -22.77 -16.92 -2.65
CA CYS A 350 -21.57 -17.62 -3.07
C CYS A 350 -20.26 -17.04 -2.52
N ASP A 351 -20.23 -15.80 -2.01
CA ASP A 351 -19.19 -15.34 -1.07
C ASP A 351 -19.72 -15.07 0.36
N PRO A 352 -19.74 -16.08 1.24
CA PRO A 352 -20.23 -15.93 2.61
C PRO A 352 -19.20 -15.31 3.58
N VAL A 353 -18.04 -14.79 3.11
CA VAL A 353 -16.96 -14.27 3.97
C VAL A 353 -16.49 -12.91 3.48
N ASP A 354 -16.74 -11.86 4.28
CA ASP A 354 -16.22 -10.50 4.04
C ASP A 354 -14.70 -10.54 3.84
N ASN A 355 -14.30 -10.40 2.57
CA ASN A 355 -12.95 -10.69 2.11
C ASN A 355 -12.02 -9.44 2.16
N ARG A 356 -12.53 -8.33 2.72
CA ARG A 356 -11.77 -7.09 2.91
C ARG A 356 -10.59 -7.27 3.88
N PRO A 357 -9.49 -6.53 3.65
CA PRO A 357 -8.32 -6.51 4.53
C PRO A 357 -8.66 -6.28 6.01
N ASP A 358 -7.88 -6.99 6.83
CA ASP A 358 -7.97 -7.24 8.26
C ASP A 358 -6.54 -7.62 8.64
N THR A 359 -5.66 -6.61 8.64
CA THR A 359 -4.21 -6.80 8.47
C THR A 359 -3.55 -7.40 9.71
N ASP A 360 -3.97 -7.00 10.91
CA ASP A 360 -3.52 -7.56 12.18
C ASP A 360 -4.26 -8.88 12.57
N GLY A 361 -5.50 -9.04 12.11
CA GLY A 361 -6.37 -10.19 12.36
C GLY A 361 -7.22 -10.11 13.65
N ASP A 362 -7.47 -8.92 14.23
CA ASP A 362 -8.32 -8.79 15.43
C ASP A 362 -9.83 -8.94 15.14
N GLY A 363 -10.23 -8.78 13.87
CA GLY A 363 -11.61 -8.87 13.38
C GLY A 363 -12.30 -7.52 13.16
N ILE A 364 -11.61 -6.41 13.33
CA ILE A 364 -11.88 -5.10 12.74
C ILE A 364 -11.23 -5.11 11.34
N LYS A 365 -11.70 -4.24 10.45
CA LYS A 365 -11.24 -4.20 9.05
C LYS A 365 -10.48 -2.90 8.87
N ASP A 366 -9.34 -2.90 8.17
CA ASP A 366 -8.44 -1.75 8.02
C ASP A 366 -9.19 -0.43 7.75
N TYR A 367 -10.18 -0.44 6.85
CA TYR A 367 -10.95 0.76 6.51
C TYR A 367 -11.79 1.37 7.67
N LEU A 368 -12.01 0.63 8.76
CA LEU A 368 -12.68 1.00 10.02
C LEU A 368 -11.70 1.14 11.19
N ASP A 369 -10.48 0.64 11.05
CA ASP A 369 -9.45 0.63 12.08
C ASP A 369 -8.85 2.04 12.29
N VAL A 370 -7.97 2.13 13.29
CA VAL A 370 -7.21 3.31 13.68
C VAL A 370 -5.71 2.98 13.82
N ASP A 371 -5.34 1.70 13.85
CA ASP A 371 -4.01 1.11 14.08
C ASP A 371 -3.95 -0.21 13.27
N ASP A 372 -4.00 -0.13 11.93
CA ASP A 372 -4.27 -1.27 11.00
C ASP A 372 -3.36 -2.52 11.21
N ASP A 373 -2.16 -2.37 11.80
CA ASP A 373 -1.24 -3.47 12.11
C ASP A 373 -1.00 -3.73 13.62
N ASN A 374 -1.70 -2.99 14.49
CA ASN A 374 -1.76 -3.14 15.94
C ASN A 374 -0.39 -3.09 16.64
N ASP A 375 0.46 -2.19 16.19
CA ASP A 375 1.75 -1.91 16.82
C ASP A 375 1.65 -0.83 17.93
N GLY A 376 0.51 -0.13 18.03
CA GLY A 376 0.28 0.93 19.00
C GLY A 376 0.54 2.33 18.46
N ILE A 377 0.71 2.49 17.17
CA ILE A 377 0.83 3.74 16.43
C ILE A 377 -0.43 3.86 15.55
N THR A 378 -1.05 5.04 15.52
CA THR A 378 -2.30 5.19 14.76
C THR A 378 -2.01 5.61 13.33
N ASP A 379 -2.63 5.04 12.30
CA ASP A 379 -2.28 5.24 10.86
C ASP A 379 -2.04 6.70 10.44
N VAL A 380 -2.70 7.67 11.08
CA VAL A 380 -2.53 9.11 10.80
C VAL A 380 -1.18 9.69 11.31
N LEU A 381 -0.43 8.93 12.10
CA LEU A 381 0.95 9.25 12.48
C LEU A 381 1.95 8.66 11.47
N GLU A 382 1.68 7.48 10.91
CA GLU A 382 2.42 6.88 9.78
C GLU A 382 2.06 7.47 8.41
N GLN A 383 0.88 8.07 8.25
CA GLN A 383 0.43 8.65 6.97
C GLN A 383 0.73 10.14 6.83
N ALA A 384 1.08 10.56 5.61
CA ALA A 384 1.26 11.97 5.27
C ALA A 384 -0.05 12.64 4.89
N CYS A 385 -0.71 13.30 5.85
CA CYS A 385 -1.93 14.09 5.61
C CYS A 385 -1.64 15.44 4.91
N GLY A 386 -1.87 15.49 3.60
CA GLY A 386 -1.52 16.59 2.71
C GLY A 386 -2.72 17.31 2.05
N ILE A 387 -2.43 18.38 1.31
CA ILE A 387 -3.42 18.99 0.40
C ILE A 387 -3.48 18.14 -0.87
N SER A 388 -4.70 17.79 -1.29
CA SER A 388 -5.00 16.99 -2.48
C SER A 388 -4.20 17.39 -3.72
N SER A 389 -3.58 16.40 -4.38
CA SER A 389 -3.01 16.61 -5.71
C SER A 389 -4.12 16.74 -6.75
N ASN A 390 -3.93 17.57 -7.78
CA ASN A 390 -4.92 17.73 -8.86
C ASN A 390 -5.19 16.43 -9.64
N ALA A 391 -4.37 15.38 -9.48
CA ALA A 391 -4.47 14.16 -10.26
C ALA A 391 -5.72 13.32 -9.93
N PHE A 392 -6.05 13.11 -8.66
CA PHE A 392 -7.21 12.27 -8.29
C PHE A 392 -8.55 12.96 -8.52
N LYS A 393 -8.61 14.30 -8.39
CA LYS A 393 -9.83 15.08 -8.58
C LYS A 393 -10.47 14.86 -9.96
N THR A 394 -9.65 14.62 -10.98
CA THR A 394 -10.12 14.41 -12.37
C THR A 394 -10.93 13.13 -12.59
N SER A 395 -10.93 12.19 -11.63
CA SER A 395 -11.72 10.95 -11.66
C SER A 395 -12.87 10.91 -10.64
N LEU A 396 -13.07 11.99 -9.89
CA LEU A 396 -14.12 12.14 -8.87
C LEU A 396 -15.45 12.59 -9.52
N ILE A 397 -16.56 11.96 -9.14
CA ILE A 397 -17.89 12.30 -9.67
C ILE A 397 -18.65 13.19 -8.67
N VAL A 398 -18.97 14.43 -9.07
CA VAL A 398 -19.78 15.37 -8.26
C VAL A 398 -21.25 15.25 -8.62
N THR A 399 -22.11 14.93 -7.65
CA THR A 399 -23.55 14.77 -7.83
C THR A 399 -24.37 15.62 -6.83
N LYS A 400 -25.68 15.67 -7.06
CA LYS A 400 -26.65 16.32 -6.17
C LYS A 400 -28.00 15.58 -6.24
N PRO A 401 -28.84 15.62 -5.19
CA PRO A 401 -30.20 15.09 -5.27
C PRO A 401 -31.11 15.95 -6.16
N SER A 402 -32.27 15.40 -6.53
CA SER A 402 -33.32 16.12 -7.28
C SER A 402 -34.02 17.22 -6.44
N THR A 403 -33.85 17.20 -5.12
CA THR A 403 -34.48 18.13 -4.16
C THR A 403 -33.84 19.52 -4.14
N ILE A 404 -32.61 19.67 -4.63
CA ILE A 404 -31.87 20.94 -4.71
C ILE A 404 -31.47 21.23 -6.16
N ASN A 405 -31.49 22.49 -6.57
CA ASN A 405 -31.04 22.93 -7.90
C ASN A 405 -30.17 24.18 -7.79
N TYR A 406 -29.12 24.20 -8.59
CA TYR A 406 -28.20 25.32 -8.75
C TYR A 406 -28.40 25.97 -10.11
N THR A 407 -28.01 27.23 -10.21
CA THR A 407 -27.86 27.91 -11.50
C THR A 407 -26.38 27.85 -11.88
N PHE A 408 -26.07 27.51 -13.14
CA PHE A 408 -24.71 27.39 -13.67
C PHE A 408 -24.36 28.60 -14.55
N ASP A 409 -23.08 28.98 -14.66
CA ASP A 409 -22.68 29.96 -15.69
C ASP A 409 -22.54 29.28 -17.06
N GLY A 410 -23.20 29.86 -18.07
CA GLY A 410 -23.12 29.41 -19.46
C GLY A 410 -23.36 27.91 -19.68
N THR A 411 -22.26 27.16 -19.88
CA THR A 411 -22.23 25.73 -20.21
C THR A 411 -21.55 24.87 -19.14
N GLN A 412 -21.28 25.43 -17.95
CA GLN A 412 -20.61 24.70 -16.88
C GLN A 412 -21.49 23.59 -16.28
N THR A 413 -20.84 22.63 -15.62
CA THR A 413 -21.45 21.46 -15.00
C THR A 413 -20.84 21.21 -13.62
N LEU A 414 -21.39 20.29 -12.83
CA LEU A 414 -20.82 19.95 -11.52
C LEU A 414 -19.38 19.38 -11.61
N ALA A 415 -18.98 18.81 -12.75
CA ALA A 415 -17.61 18.34 -12.96
C ALA A 415 -16.57 19.48 -12.97
N ASN A 416 -17.00 20.72 -13.24
CA ASN A 416 -16.12 21.90 -13.18
C ASN A 416 -15.80 22.33 -11.73
N LEU A 417 -16.39 21.69 -10.71
CA LEU A 417 -16.01 21.91 -9.31
C LEU A 417 -14.77 21.11 -8.89
N VAL A 418 -14.22 20.27 -9.76
CA VAL A 418 -13.08 19.37 -9.48
C VAL A 418 -12.08 19.31 -10.64
N ASP A 419 -12.10 20.29 -11.55
CA ASP A 419 -11.18 20.33 -12.70
C ASP A 419 -9.85 21.05 -12.40
N GLY A 420 -9.72 21.66 -11.22
CA GLY A 420 -8.51 22.29 -10.72
C GLY A 420 -8.38 23.78 -11.07
N VAL A 421 -9.48 24.46 -11.44
CA VAL A 421 -9.50 25.83 -11.97
C VAL A 421 -10.32 26.80 -11.09
N ASP A 422 -9.76 27.17 -9.94
CA ASP A 422 -10.42 28.03 -8.93
C ASP A 422 -10.54 29.53 -9.34
N ALA A 423 -9.54 30.08 -10.03
CA ALA A 423 -9.41 31.52 -10.18
C ALA A 423 -10.21 32.10 -11.37
N ASN A 424 -11.51 32.34 -11.13
CA ASN A 424 -12.53 33.05 -11.95
C ASN A 424 -13.55 32.19 -12.74
N ASP A 425 -13.60 30.87 -12.59
CA ASP A 425 -14.67 30.07 -13.20
C ASP A 425 -15.90 29.96 -12.28
N PHE A 426 -17.06 30.40 -12.77
CA PHE A 426 -18.30 30.56 -12.00
C PHE A 426 -19.19 29.31 -12.13
N VAL A 427 -18.90 28.26 -11.37
CA VAL A 427 -19.55 26.95 -11.60
C VAL A 427 -21.01 26.92 -11.16
N ILE A 428 -21.29 27.20 -9.87
CA ILE A 428 -22.66 27.16 -9.32
C ILE A 428 -22.97 28.34 -8.41
N TYR A 429 -24.21 28.83 -8.48
CA TYR A 429 -24.79 29.80 -7.54
C TYR A 429 -26.29 29.59 -7.32
N ASN A 430 -26.85 30.38 -6.41
CA ASN A 430 -28.29 30.49 -6.14
C ASN A 430 -28.96 29.12 -5.91
N PRO A 431 -28.59 28.39 -4.84
CA PRO A 431 -29.24 27.14 -4.47
C PRO A 431 -30.74 27.33 -4.22
N THR A 432 -31.56 26.47 -4.81
CA THR A 432 -33.03 26.50 -4.71
C THR A 432 -33.60 25.10 -4.46
N GLY A 433 -34.79 25.01 -3.88
CA GLY A 433 -35.42 23.75 -3.48
C GLY A 433 -35.36 23.51 -1.97
N THR A 434 -35.18 22.27 -1.54
CA THR A 434 -35.07 21.90 -0.12
C THR A 434 -33.63 22.07 0.37
N LEU A 435 -33.40 23.05 1.24
CA LEU A 435 -32.06 23.34 1.76
C LEU A 435 -31.84 22.91 3.23
N SER A 436 -32.91 22.56 3.95
CA SER A 436 -32.83 22.12 5.35
C SER A 436 -33.22 20.66 5.46
N ASN A 437 -32.47 19.89 6.25
CA ASN A 437 -32.53 18.43 6.34
C ASN A 437 -32.48 17.76 4.94
N SER A 438 -31.57 18.21 4.08
CA SER A 438 -31.34 17.66 2.75
C SER A 438 -29.85 17.67 2.43
N GLU A 439 -29.42 16.66 1.69
CA GLU A 439 -28.15 16.66 0.97
C GLU A 439 -28.12 17.83 -0.02
N TRP A 440 -26.98 18.52 -0.12
CA TRP A 440 -26.75 19.63 -1.04
C TRP A 440 -25.88 19.21 -2.22
N LEU A 441 -24.81 18.49 -1.92
CA LEU A 441 -23.76 18.03 -2.83
C LEU A 441 -23.23 16.69 -2.30
N ARG A 442 -22.84 15.81 -3.21
CA ARG A 442 -22.19 14.53 -2.95
C ARG A 442 -20.99 14.40 -3.88
N ILE A 443 -19.93 13.80 -3.39
CA ILE A 443 -18.82 13.31 -4.20
C ILE A 443 -18.75 11.79 -4.09
N GLU A 444 -18.37 11.17 -5.20
CA GLU A 444 -18.02 9.75 -5.29
C GLU A 444 -16.55 9.68 -5.75
N LEU A 445 -15.75 8.96 -4.99
CA LEU A 445 -14.34 8.71 -5.25
C LEU A 445 -14.20 7.39 -6.04
N PRO A 446 -13.20 7.28 -6.94
CA PRO A 446 -12.98 6.06 -7.72
C PRO A 446 -12.58 4.85 -6.85
N THR A 447 -11.96 5.11 -5.69
CA THR A 447 -11.68 4.16 -4.61
C THR A 447 -12.06 4.84 -3.29
N ALA A 448 -12.31 4.09 -2.21
CA ALA A 448 -12.42 4.70 -0.89
C ALA A 448 -11.11 5.41 -0.52
N ARG A 449 -11.19 6.54 0.19
CA ARG A 449 -10.02 7.32 0.67
C ARG A 449 -10.35 8.00 1.98
N VAL A 450 -9.33 8.26 2.78
CA VAL A 450 -9.42 9.08 4.00
C VAL A 450 -9.32 10.56 3.63
N LEU A 451 -10.47 11.24 3.53
CA LEU A 451 -10.49 12.70 3.47
C LEU A 451 -10.55 13.29 4.88
N THR A 452 -9.78 14.35 5.12
CA THR A 452 -9.71 15.08 6.40
C THR A 452 -10.22 16.53 6.31
N SER A 453 -10.45 17.03 5.11
CA SER A 453 -11.11 18.34 4.91
C SER A 453 -11.78 18.44 3.54
N TRP A 454 -12.86 19.23 3.46
CA TRP A 454 -13.51 19.64 2.22
C TRP A 454 -13.76 21.15 2.24
N GLU A 455 -13.01 21.87 1.41
CA GLU A 455 -13.12 23.30 1.18
C GLU A 455 -13.93 23.58 -0.10
N ILE A 456 -14.89 24.50 -0.02
CA ILE A 456 -15.62 25.05 -1.17
C ILE A 456 -15.06 26.45 -1.45
N GLY A 457 -14.25 26.55 -2.51
CA GLY A 457 -13.73 27.81 -3.06
C GLY A 457 -14.85 28.70 -3.59
N GLN A 458 -14.75 30.00 -3.31
CA GLN A 458 -15.78 31.02 -3.53
C GLN A 458 -15.13 32.38 -3.85
N TYR A 459 -15.89 33.29 -4.47
CA TYR A 459 -15.37 34.62 -4.78
C TYR A 459 -15.29 35.53 -3.53
N SER A 460 -14.33 36.45 -3.50
CA SER A 460 -14.04 37.36 -2.38
C SER A 460 -15.30 38.02 -1.79
N GLY A 461 -15.58 37.72 -0.52
CA GLY A 461 -16.70 38.28 0.25
C GLY A 461 -18.10 37.77 -0.12
N GLN A 462 -18.22 36.79 -1.01
CA GLN A 462 -19.50 36.17 -1.40
C GLN A 462 -19.61 34.76 -0.82
N THR A 463 -20.82 34.29 -0.53
CA THR A 463 -21.04 32.90 -0.07
C THR A 463 -22.12 32.17 -0.85
N LEU A 464 -21.91 30.89 -1.20
CA LEU A 464 -22.88 30.04 -1.92
C LEU A 464 -24.14 29.79 -1.07
N PHE A 465 -23.93 29.46 0.20
CA PHE A 465 -24.97 29.40 1.23
C PHE A 465 -24.80 30.58 2.20
N SER A 466 -25.89 31.06 2.81
CA SER A 466 -25.84 32.14 3.79
C SER A 466 -25.00 31.70 5.00
N THR A 467 -24.26 32.62 5.64
CA THR A 467 -23.53 32.33 6.90
C THR A 467 -24.44 32.03 8.09
N THR A 468 -25.76 32.17 7.92
CA THR A 468 -26.77 31.67 8.88
C THR A 468 -27.09 30.19 8.70
N SER A 469 -26.48 29.52 7.71
CA SER A 469 -26.76 28.12 7.40
C SER A 469 -25.90 27.20 8.26
N THR A 470 -26.47 26.07 8.67
CA THR A 470 -25.74 24.99 9.34
C THR A 470 -25.79 23.71 8.52
N TYR A 471 -24.71 22.95 8.58
CA TYR A 471 -24.47 21.77 7.76
C TYR A 471 -23.61 20.77 8.53
N LYS A 472 -23.37 19.61 7.92
CA LYS A 472 -22.35 18.65 8.34
C LYS A 472 -21.76 17.91 7.14
N ILE A 473 -20.58 17.35 7.31
CA ILE A 473 -20.01 16.40 6.36
C ILE A 473 -20.31 15.00 6.85
N GLN A 474 -20.63 14.12 5.91
CA GLN A 474 -20.90 12.71 6.18
C GLN A 474 -20.16 11.82 5.20
N GLY A 475 -19.56 10.75 5.71
CA GLY A 475 -18.98 9.66 4.94
C GLY A 475 -19.99 8.54 4.74
N SER A 476 -19.84 7.78 3.66
CA SER A 476 -20.61 6.58 3.36
C SER A 476 -19.85 5.71 2.37
N ASN A 477 -19.94 4.39 2.55
CA ASN A 477 -19.40 3.45 1.58
C ASN A 477 -20.47 3.05 0.53
N ASN A 478 -21.76 2.85 0.89
CA ASN A 478 -22.83 2.48 -0.06
C ASN A 478 -23.64 3.66 -0.63
N GLY A 479 -23.38 4.88 -0.19
CA GLY A 479 -24.18 6.06 -0.54
C GLY A 479 -25.59 6.10 0.09
N ALA A 480 -25.92 5.14 0.97
CA ALA A 480 -27.22 4.96 1.61
C ALA A 480 -27.19 5.13 3.14
N SER A 481 -26.23 4.50 3.82
CA SER A 481 -25.92 4.63 5.26
C SER A 481 -24.81 5.65 5.47
N TRP A 482 -24.99 6.63 6.36
CA TRP A 482 -24.12 7.81 6.46
C TRP A 482 -23.65 8.10 7.88
N VAL A 483 -22.33 8.10 8.08
CA VAL A 483 -21.65 8.48 9.34
C VAL A 483 -21.52 10.00 9.42
N ASP A 484 -21.52 10.60 10.61
CA ASP A 484 -21.38 12.06 10.81
C ASP A 484 -19.94 12.39 11.21
N LEU A 485 -19.21 13.10 10.34
CA LEU A 485 -17.76 13.31 10.50
C LEU A 485 -17.40 14.64 11.19
N THR A 486 -18.38 15.55 11.32
CA THR A 486 -18.13 16.92 11.80
C THR A 486 -19.06 17.35 12.93
N GLY A 487 -20.18 16.65 13.14
CA GLY A 487 -21.31 17.24 13.84
C GLY A 487 -21.79 18.52 13.12
N THR A 488 -22.46 19.41 13.85
CA THR A 488 -23.06 20.62 13.25
C THR A 488 -22.05 21.75 13.07
N LEU A 489 -21.65 21.99 11.82
CA LEU A 489 -20.87 23.14 11.39
C LEU A 489 -21.77 24.33 10.97
N SER A 490 -21.21 25.54 10.99
CA SER A 490 -21.85 26.77 10.49
C SER A 490 -21.13 27.27 9.24
N TYR A 491 -21.87 27.72 8.22
CA TYR A 491 -21.30 28.14 6.95
C TYR A 491 -20.49 29.44 7.10
N GLN A 492 -19.23 29.42 6.66
CA GLN A 492 -18.27 30.52 6.86
C GLN A 492 -18.04 31.37 5.61
N ASN A 493 -17.38 32.51 5.83
CA ASN A 493 -16.93 33.46 4.82
C ASN A 493 -15.43 33.73 5.09
N ASN A 494 -14.60 32.73 4.84
CA ASN A 494 -13.17 32.77 5.13
C ASN A 494 -12.39 33.37 3.95
N GLN A 495 -12.06 34.66 4.06
CA GLN A 495 -11.38 35.44 3.01
C GLN A 495 -9.94 34.99 2.71
N THR A 496 -9.39 34.07 3.51
CA THR A 496 -8.11 33.39 3.27
C THR A 496 -8.35 31.89 3.41
N GLY A 497 -8.76 31.26 2.31
CA GLY A 497 -8.91 29.81 2.22
C GLY A 497 -7.59 29.06 2.47
N GLN A 498 -7.66 27.75 2.68
CA GLN A 498 -6.44 26.94 2.78
C GLN A 498 -5.81 26.73 1.39
N SER A 499 -6.65 26.62 0.36
CA SER A 499 -6.23 26.50 -1.05
C SER A 499 -6.90 27.52 -1.99
N SER A 500 -8.11 27.99 -1.67
CA SER A 500 -8.82 29.02 -2.47
C SER A 500 -8.15 30.39 -2.40
N GLN A 501 -7.98 31.04 -3.55
CA GLN A 501 -7.25 32.31 -3.66
C GLN A 501 -8.03 33.56 -3.20
N SER A 502 -9.32 33.45 -2.85
CA SER A 502 -10.18 34.64 -2.64
C SER A 502 -11.19 34.55 -1.50
N ASN A 503 -11.84 33.40 -1.32
CA ASN A 503 -12.77 33.15 -0.23
C ASN A 503 -13.10 31.65 -0.17
N SER A 504 -13.48 31.15 1.00
CA SER A 504 -14.06 29.81 1.07
C SER A 504 -14.95 29.57 2.28
N ASN A 505 -15.63 28.44 2.25
CA ASN A 505 -16.06 27.73 3.43
C ASN A 505 -15.22 26.45 3.51
N ILE A 506 -14.57 26.23 4.64
CA ILE A 506 -13.84 25.00 4.94
C ILE A 506 -14.68 24.17 5.90
N ALA A 507 -14.92 22.91 5.54
CA ALA A 507 -15.32 21.88 6.48
C ALA A 507 -14.05 21.12 6.89
N ASP A 508 -13.74 21.15 8.18
CA ASP A 508 -12.59 20.46 8.77
C ASP A 508 -13.10 19.24 9.53
N PHE A 509 -12.52 18.08 9.23
CA PHE A 509 -12.79 16.78 9.85
C PHE A 509 -11.46 16.01 9.94
N SER A 510 -10.44 16.70 10.46
CA SER A 510 -9.08 16.18 10.69
C SER A 510 -9.01 14.96 11.63
N THR A 511 -10.09 14.64 12.33
CA THR A 511 -10.25 13.43 13.14
C THR A 511 -10.84 12.24 12.36
N ASN A 512 -11.19 12.40 11.08
CA ASN A 512 -11.67 11.28 10.27
C ASN A 512 -10.52 10.36 9.89
N LYS A 513 -10.52 9.13 10.44
CA LYS A 513 -9.61 8.04 10.11
C LYS A 513 -10.18 7.14 9.01
N THR A 514 -11.45 6.77 9.14
CA THR A 514 -12.19 5.88 8.22
C THR A 514 -12.16 6.34 6.76
N ALA A 515 -11.84 5.43 5.84
CA ALA A 515 -11.90 5.67 4.40
C ALA A 515 -13.34 5.56 3.87
N TYR A 516 -13.79 6.53 3.07
CA TYR A 516 -15.12 6.48 2.44
C TYR A 516 -15.09 6.62 0.91
N LYS A 517 -15.90 5.83 0.20
CA LYS A 517 -16.15 5.97 -1.24
C LYS A 517 -17.00 7.21 -1.57
N TYR A 518 -17.95 7.56 -0.70
CA TYR A 518 -18.79 8.74 -0.85
C TYR A 518 -18.64 9.69 0.33
N TYR A 519 -18.52 10.98 0.02
CA TYR A 519 -18.68 12.06 1.00
C TYR A 519 -19.82 12.97 0.56
N ARG A 520 -20.60 13.49 1.52
CA ARG A 520 -21.65 14.47 1.22
C ARG A 520 -21.66 15.66 2.14
N TYR A 521 -22.18 16.73 1.57
CA TYR A 521 -22.46 17.99 2.22
C TYR A 521 -23.96 18.00 2.60
N PHE A 522 -24.28 17.78 3.87
CA PHE A 522 -25.67 17.66 4.33
C PHE A 522 -26.13 18.90 5.08
N GLY A 523 -27.13 19.59 4.52
CA GLY A 523 -27.72 20.79 5.12
C GLY A 523 -28.65 20.46 6.27
N ILE A 524 -28.37 21.04 7.44
CA ILE A 524 -29.23 20.92 8.63
C ILE A 524 -30.26 22.06 8.58
N ALA A 525 -29.79 23.31 8.54
CA ALA A 525 -30.61 24.48 8.30
C ALA A 525 -30.00 25.30 7.15
N GLY A 526 -30.55 25.22 5.95
CA GLY A 526 -30.00 25.90 4.78
C GLY A 526 -30.72 27.21 4.44
N ALA A 527 -29.93 28.24 4.13
CA ALA A 527 -30.42 29.49 3.57
C ALA A 527 -29.57 29.91 2.36
N VAL A 528 -30.20 30.51 1.35
CA VAL A 528 -29.56 30.90 0.09
C VAL A 528 -28.52 31.99 0.34
N GLY A 529 -27.29 31.79 -0.14
CA GLY A 529 -26.25 32.81 -0.15
C GLY A 529 -26.34 33.72 -1.39
N THR A 530 -25.45 34.69 -1.50
CA THR A 530 -25.42 35.65 -2.63
C THR A 530 -24.18 35.48 -3.51
N GLY A 531 -23.58 34.29 -3.51
CA GLY A 531 -22.29 34.01 -4.10
C GLY A 531 -22.23 32.75 -4.97
N TRP A 532 -21.11 32.66 -5.67
CA TRP A 532 -20.73 31.52 -6.51
C TRP A 532 -19.69 30.65 -5.80
N ALA A 533 -19.77 29.34 -6.01
CA ALA A 533 -18.65 28.43 -5.78
C ALA A 533 -17.86 28.22 -7.08
N THR A 534 -16.54 28.08 -6.93
CA THR A 534 -15.53 28.02 -8.00
C THR A 534 -14.91 26.63 -8.13
N GLU A 535 -14.43 26.04 -7.04
CA GLU A 535 -13.68 24.77 -7.03
C GLU A 535 -13.83 24.09 -5.66
N PHE A 536 -13.68 22.76 -5.59
CA PHE A 536 -13.57 22.01 -4.35
C PHE A 536 -12.12 21.62 -4.09
N PHE A 537 -11.66 21.82 -2.85
CA PHE A 537 -10.36 21.36 -2.40
C PHE A 537 -10.54 20.36 -1.27
N PHE A 538 -9.67 19.34 -1.28
CA PHE A 538 -9.69 18.30 -0.26
C PHE A 538 -8.33 18.24 0.44
N LYS A 539 -8.32 17.71 1.65
CA LYS A 539 -7.13 17.10 2.23
C LYS A 539 -7.36 15.60 2.30
N GLU A 540 -6.36 14.85 1.88
CA GLU A 540 -6.33 13.39 1.98
C GLU A 540 -5.08 13.00 2.76
N CYS A 541 -5.16 11.91 3.52
CA CYS A 541 -3.97 11.23 4.00
C CYS A 541 -3.51 10.25 2.93
N ALA A 542 -2.20 10.18 2.73
CA ALA A 542 -1.56 9.27 1.81
C ALA A 542 -0.64 8.36 2.62
N SER A 543 -0.79 7.06 2.39
CA SER A 543 0.18 6.03 2.78
C SER A 543 1.60 6.50 2.48
N LEU A 544 2.42 6.58 3.52
CA LEU A 544 3.88 6.58 3.36
C LEU A 544 4.34 5.14 3.11
N ASP A 545 5.52 5.04 2.53
CA ASP A 545 6.28 3.81 2.24
C ASP A 545 7.73 4.30 2.33
N THR A 546 8.32 4.20 3.52
CA THR A 546 9.56 4.91 3.87
C THR A 546 10.79 4.16 3.36
N ASP A 547 10.83 2.84 3.46
CA ASP A 547 11.93 2.00 2.96
C ASP A 547 11.82 1.66 1.45
N ASN A 548 10.60 1.73 0.87
CA ASN A 548 10.25 1.40 -0.53
C ASN A 548 10.21 -0.11 -0.84
N ASP A 549 9.92 -0.98 0.13
CA ASP A 549 9.67 -2.41 -0.09
C ASP A 549 8.30 -2.68 -0.73
N GLY A 550 7.36 -1.74 -0.58
CA GLY A 550 6.03 -1.74 -1.17
C GLY A 550 4.88 -1.97 -0.18
N ILE A 551 5.17 -2.09 1.11
CA ILE A 551 4.16 -2.03 2.18
C ILE A 551 4.03 -0.58 2.68
N PRO A 552 2.80 -0.07 2.83
CA PRO A 552 2.56 1.18 3.53
C PRO A 552 3.02 1.15 5.00
N ASN A 553 3.61 2.25 5.48
CA ASN A 553 4.04 2.42 6.87
C ASN A 553 2.98 2.10 7.95
N HIS A 554 1.69 2.23 7.64
CA HIS A 554 0.60 1.90 8.58
C HIS A 554 0.17 0.42 8.50
N LEU A 555 0.91 -0.40 7.75
CA LEU A 555 0.72 -1.84 7.58
C LEU A 555 2.08 -2.55 7.73
N ASP A 556 3.09 -1.84 8.23
CA ASP A 556 4.50 -2.21 8.25
C ASP A 556 5.10 -2.00 9.64
N LEU A 557 5.45 -3.11 10.27
CA LEU A 557 6.00 -3.14 11.63
C LEU A 557 7.48 -2.70 11.70
N ASP A 558 8.10 -2.31 10.58
CA ASP A 558 9.50 -1.91 10.42
C ASP A 558 9.59 -0.87 9.28
N SER A 559 8.87 0.26 9.41
CA SER A 559 8.62 1.28 8.37
C SER A 559 9.85 1.73 7.60
N ASP A 560 11.05 1.68 8.18
CA ASP A 560 12.31 2.07 7.53
C ASP A 560 13.25 0.90 7.15
N GLY A 561 12.88 -0.33 7.52
CA GLY A 561 13.53 -1.57 7.12
C GLY A 561 14.89 -1.81 7.78
N ASP A 562 15.18 -1.17 8.93
CA ASP A 562 16.45 -1.34 9.62
C ASP A 562 16.51 -2.52 10.60
N GLY A 563 15.36 -3.15 10.88
CA GLY A 563 15.22 -4.35 11.70
C GLY A 563 14.83 -4.08 13.16
N CYS A 564 14.47 -2.85 13.51
CA CYS A 564 13.87 -2.51 14.79
C CYS A 564 12.37 -2.22 14.64
N PRO A 565 11.47 -2.87 15.40
CA PRO A 565 10.05 -2.62 15.21
C PRO A 565 9.59 -1.21 15.57
N ASP A 566 8.70 -0.65 14.76
CA ASP A 566 8.15 0.71 14.88
C ASP A 566 7.62 1.01 16.30
N LEU A 567 6.89 0.08 16.92
CA LEU A 567 6.41 0.10 18.30
C LEU A 567 7.51 0.49 19.29
N LYS A 568 8.67 -0.15 19.15
CA LYS A 568 9.83 -0.01 20.06
C LYS A 568 10.50 1.34 19.84
N GLU A 569 10.59 1.78 18.59
CA GLU A 569 11.21 3.03 18.17
C GLU A 569 10.34 4.25 18.49
N SER A 570 9.02 4.07 18.42
CA SER A 570 8.00 5.07 18.74
C SER A 570 7.83 5.32 20.23
N GLY A 571 8.44 4.50 21.08
CA GLY A 571 8.37 4.67 22.53
C GLY A 571 7.00 4.32 23.10
N VAL A 572 6.28 3.39 22.46
CA VAL A 572 4.97 2.89 22.90
C VAL A 572 5.03 2.47 24.37
N SER A 573 4.02 2.87 25.14
CA SER A 573 3.96 2.62 26.58
C SER A 573 2.51 2.49 27.05
N PRO A 574 2.18 1.45 27.84
CA PRO A 574 3.11 0.60 28.59
C PRO A 574 3.55 -0.67 27.84
N LEU A 575 4.87 -0.94 27.86
CA LEU A 575 5.54 -2.18 27.40
C LEU A 575 5.12 -3.47 28.14
N THR A 576 3.97 -3.48 28.83
CA THR A 576 3.44 -4.64 29.56
C THR A 576 2.43 -5.47 28.78
N ASP A 577 2.00 -4.98 27.61
CA ASP A 577 1.00 -5.63 26.74
C ASP A 577 1.60 -6.01 25.36
N LEU A 578 2.89 -6.34 25.36
CA LEU A 578 3.65 -6.73 24.17
C LEU A 578 3.39 -8.18 23.79
N PHE A 579 3.21 -8.44 22.49
CA PHE A 579 3.04 -9.77 21.95
C PHE A 579 4.20 -10.15 21.01
N THR A 580 4.50 -11.44 20.91
CA THR A 580 5.41 -11.98 19.90
C THR A 580 4.58 -12.68 18.83
N PRO A 581 4.64 -12.27 17.55
CA PRO A 581 3.78 -12.83 16.52
C PRO A 581 3.79 -14.35 16.47
N SER A 582 2.61 -14.94 16.27
CA SER A 582 2.50 -16.36 15.95
C SER A 582 3.07 -16.59 14.54
N THR A 583 3.75 -17.71 14.31
CA THR A 583 4.16 -18.16 12.96
C THR A 583 2.99 -18.47 12.01
N THR A 584 1.78 -18.02 12.34
CA THR A 584 0.51 -18.26 11.64
C THR A 584 -0.33 -16.99 11.45
N ASN A 585 0.15 -15.78 11.82
CA ASN A 585 -0.53 -14.51 11.46
C ASN A 585 -0.39 -14.20 9.95
N ASN A 586 0.35 -15.02 9.20
CA ASN A 586 0.60 -14.87 7.78
C ASN A 586 -0.55 -15.43 6.91
N VAL A 587 -1.79 -14.95 7.14
CA VAL A 587 -2.98 -15.20 6.31
C VAL A 587 -3.65 -13.86 6.02
N GLY A 588 -3.02 -13.07 5.15
CA GLY A 588 -3.42 -11.70 4.79
C GLY A 588 -2.26 -10.94 4.15
N GLY A 589 -1.05 -11.19 4.67
CA GLY A 589 0.15 -10.47 4.32
C GLY A 589 0.57 -9.59 5.49
N SER A 590 0.89 -10.21 6.62
CA SER A 590 1.65 -9.53 7.67
C SER A 590 3.12 -9.52 7.20
N TYR A 591 3.63 -8.33 6.94
CA TYR A 591 4.97 -8.06 6.42
C TYR A 591 5.87 -7.51 7.57
N GLY A 592 7.21 -7.54 7.42
CA GLY A 592 8.15 -7.38 8.54
C GLY A 592 8.40 -8.68 9.35
N ILE A 593 8.95 -8.60 10.57
CA ILE A 593 10.41 -8.77 10.76
C ILE A 593 10.77 -10.22 11.15
N VAL A 594 11.91 -10.72 10.66
CA VAL A 594 12.55 -11.93 11.20
C VAL A 594 13.34 -11.61 12.48
N ASN A 595 12.60 -11.41 13.60
CA ASN A 595 13.08 -11.23 14.98
C ASN A 595 13.83 -9.89 15.23
N PRO A 596 13.24 -8.99 16.03
CA PRO A 596 13.23 -9.18 17.49
C PRO A 596 11.88 -9.63 18.07
N ALA A 597 11.84 -9.84 19.39
CA ALA A 597 10.59 -9.99 20.13
C ALA A 597 9.90 -8.62 20.34
N ASN A 598 8.56 -8.62 20.41
CA ASN A 598 7.70 -7.45 20.68
C ASN A 598 7.40 -6.53 19.48
N SER A 599 7.16 -7.09 18.28
CA SER A 599 6.86 -6.30 17.09
C SER A 599 5.40 -5.85 16.95
N GLN A 600 4.50 -6.23 17.86
CA GLN A 600 3.10 -5.78 17.91
C GLN A 600 2.65 -5.62 19.36
N LEU A 601 1.67 -4.76 19.61
CA LEU A 601 0.84 -4.85 20.80
C LEU A 601 0.01 -6.15 20.73
N ASN A 602 -0.60 -6.51 21.84
CA ASN A 602 -1.46 -7.68 21.94
C ASN A 602 -2.84 -7.38 21.32
N PRO A 603 -3.22 -7.94 20.15
CA PRO A 603 -4.52 -7.62 19.51
C PRO A 603 -5.71 -8.17 20.30
N ALA A 604 -5.47 -9.13 21.20
CA ALA A 604 -6.48 -9.67 22.12
C ALA A 604 -6.53 -8.90 23.46
N ALA A 605 -6.02 -7.67 23.51
CA ALA A 605 -6.14 -6.76 24.63
C ALA A 605 -7.58 -6.24 24.79
N ALA A 606 -7.76 -5.23 25.63
CA ALA A 606 -9.02 -4.52 25.68
C ALA A 606 -9.01 -3.44 24.60
N ASP A 607 -9.93 -3.55 23.64
CA ASP A 607 -10.52 -2.41 22.94
C ASP A 607 -11.99 -2.37 23.41
N THR A 608 -12.35 -1.30 24.12
CA THR A 608 -13.70 -1.12 24.68
C THR A 608 -14.67 -0.43 23.71
N ASN A 609 -14.18 0.22 22.65
CA ASN A 609 -14.92 1.02 21.66
C ASN A 609 -15.13 0.29 20.34
N ASN A 610 -14.33 -0.74 20.05
CA ASN A 610 -14.23 -1.41 18.75
C ASN A 610 -13.83 -0.43 17.64
N ASP A 611 -12.69 0.25 17.83
CA ASP A 611 -12.02 1.07 16.82
C ASP A 611 -10.54 0.67 16.56
N GLY A 612 -10.10 -0.49 17.04
CA GLY A 612 -8.81 -1.13 16.69
C GLY A 612 -7.62 -0.66 17.54
N LEU A 613 -7.70 0.56 18.07
CA LEU A 613 -6.68 1.09 18.98
C LEU A 613 -6.82 0.52 20.40
N ASN A 614 -5.78 -0.16 20.88
CA ASN A 614 -5.73 -0.80 22.20
C ASN A 614 -5.91 0.20 23.39
N ASP A 615 -6.84 -0.08 24.31
CA ASP A 615 -7.14 0.72 25.53
C ASP A 615 -5.89 0.98 26.41
N SER A 616 -4.82 0.21 26.26
CA SER A 616 -3.56 0.40 26.99
C SER A 616 -2.76 1.62 26.51
N VAL A 617 -2.88 1.97 25.22
CA VAL A 617 -2.32 3.19 24.62
C VAL A 617 -3.36 4.30 24.46
N ASP A 618 -4.66 4.00 24.34
CA ASP A 618 -5.76 4.97 24.47
C ASP A 618 -6.74 4.66 25.62
N PRO A 619 -6.35 4.88 26.89
CA PRO A 619 -7.24 4.69 28.04
C PRO A 619 -8.40 5.71 28.16
N ASP A 620 -8.56 6.66 27.23
CA ASP A 620 -9.69 7.61 27.25
C ASP A 620 -10.66 7.52 26.06
N LEU A 621 -10.40 6.57 25.14
CA LEU A 621 -11.26 6.08 24.05
C LEU A 621 -11.62 7.20 23.05
N ASN A 622 -10.59 7.86 22.51
CA ASN A 622 -10.71 9.03 21.65
C ASN A 622 -10.07 8.86 20.24
N GLY A 623 -9.37 7.76 19.97
CA GLY A 623 -8.64 7.46 18.74
C GLY A 623 -7.28 8.19 18.65
N ILE A 624 -6.64 8.47 19.79
CA ILE A 624 -5.33 9.13 19.89
C ILE A 624 -4.53 8.56 21.07
N THR A 625 -3.34 8.07 20.79
CA THR A 625 -2.41 7.52 21.78
C THR A 625 -2.03 8.51 22.89
N ASN A 626 -2.03 8.04 24.14
CA ASN A 626 -1.70 8.80 25.34
C ASN A 626 -0.20 8.72 25.73
N TYR A 627 0.70 8.43 24.79
CA TYR A 627 2.16 8.51 24.98
C TYR A 627 2.78 9.63 24.10
N THR A 628 4.07 9.93 24.31
CA THR A 628 4.80 10.89 23.45
C THR A 628 5.55 10.11 22.40
N SER A 629 4.95 9.94 21.22
CA SER A 629 5.56 9.14 20.16
C SER A 629 6.85 9.75 19.62
N THR A 630 7.83 8.88 19.37
CA THR A 630 9.09 9.18 18.68
C THR A 630 9.17 8.63 17.26
N TYR A 631 8.07 8.11 16.71
CA TYR A 631 7.95 7.53 15.35
C TYR A 631 8.73 8.31 14.28
N SER A 632 8.32 9.56 14.05
CA SER A 632 8.93 10.49 13.07
C SER A 632 10.40 10.89 13.29
N ALA A 633 11.05 10.35 14.33
CA ALA A 633 12.46 10.60 14.66
C ALA A 633 13.35 9.35 14.55
N TYR A 634 12.78 8.15 14.72
CA TYR A 634 13.49 6.88 14.74
C TYR A 634 12.92 5.94 13.66
N ALA A 635 11.69 5.43 13.82
CA ALA A 635 10.91 4.53 12.91
C ALA A 635 10.65 5.01 11.47
N THR A 636 11.36 6.02 10.99
CA THR A 636 11.26 6.57 9.64
C THR A 636 12.65 6.96 9.11
N ASN A 637 13.71 6.41 9.69
CA ASN A 637 15.10 6.81 9.54
C ASN A 637 16.05 5.63 9.81
N SER A 638 16.21 4.76 8.81
CA SER A 638 17.05 3.55 8.77
C SER A 638 18.57 3.75 8.90
N SER A 639 18.97 4.89 9.46
CA SER A 639 20.29 5.17 10.00
C SER A 639 20.32 5.11 11.53
N ILE A 640 19.22 4.81 12.22
CA ILE A 640 19.09 4.84 13.69
C ILE A 640 18.28 3.64 14.22
N ASN A 641 18.90 2.46 14.26
CA ASN A 641 18.26 1.30 14.88
C ASN A 641 18.26 1.43 16.41
N VAL A 642 17.09 1.64 17.03
CA VAL A 642 16.91 1.79 18.48
C VAL A 642 16.99 0.44 19.23
N CYS A 643 16.99 -0.68 18.51
CA CYS A 643 17.04 -2.04 19.06
C CYS A 643 18.46 -2.57 19.25
N ILE A 644 19.47 -1.97 18.61
CA ILE A 644 20.88 -2.34 18.82
C ILE A 644 21.35 -1.69 20.13
N ASP A 645 21.61 -2.56 21.10
CA ASP A 645 22.19 -2.32 22.43
C ASP A 645 23.18 -3.48 22.62
N THR A 646 24.43 -3.25 22.25
CA THR A 646 25.43 -4.32 22.02
C THR A 646 25.87 -4.97 23.33
N ASP A 647 26.14 -4.17 24.36
CA ASP A 647 26.52 -4.68 25.68
C ASP A 647 25.30 -5.06 26.56
N ASN A 648 24.10 -4.52 26.30
CA ASN A 648 22.84 -4.72 27.04
C ASN A 648 22.71 -3.93 28.36
N ASP A 649 23.28 -2.73 28.48
CA ASP A 649 23.10 -1.88 29.67
C ASP A 649 21.74 -1.14 29.71
N GLY A 650 21.10 -0.97 28.54
CA GLY A 650 19.85 -0.25 28.33
C GLY A 650 19.95 1.06 27.53
N ILE A 651 21.14 1.45 27.07
CA ILE A 651 21.40 2.60 26.18
C ILE A 651 21.65 2.05 24.76
N PRO A 652 20.84 2.44 23.75
CA PRO A 652 21.08 2.00 22.38
C PRO A 652 22.36 2.61 21.79
N ASN A 653 23.09 1.85 20.97
CA ASN A 653 24.40 2.22 20.39
C ASN A 653 24.43 3.60 19.70
N PHE A 654 23.32 4.06 19.11
CA PHE A 654 23.26 5.41 18.50
C PHE A 654 23.31 6.58 19.50
N LYS A 655 23.26 6.29 20.81
CA LYS A 655 23.40 7.25 21.93
C LYS A 655 24.57 6.91 22.84
N ASP A 656 25.01 5.66 22.84
CA ASP A 656 26.25 5.28 23.47
C ASP A 656 27.46 5.91 22.75
N ILE A 657 28.59 5.93 23.44
CA ILE A 657 29.89 6.37 22.92
C ILE A 657 31.03 5.42 23.36
N ASP A 658 30.68 4.28 23.96
CA ASP A 658 31.50 3.23 24.56
C ASP A 658 30.77 1.87 24.37
N ASP A 659 30.40 1.56 23.12
CA ASP A 659 29.37 0.58 22.67
C ASP A 659 29.51 -0.88 23.18
N ASP A 660 30.67 -1.26 23.71
CA ASP A 660 30.97 -2.59 24.26
C ASP A 660 31.24 -2.57 25.78
N ASN A 661 31.13 -1.37 26.37
CA ASN A 661 31.31 -0.98 27.75
C ASN A 661 32.65 -1.43 28.39
N ASP A 662 33.73 -1.55 27.61
CA ASP A 662 35.09 -1.79 28.13
C ASP A 662 35.72 -0.51 28.77
N GLY A 663 35.18 0.67 28.46
CA GLY A 663 35.61 1.96 28.98
C GLY A 663 36.60 2.73 28.08
N VAL A 664 36.81 2.29 26.83
CA VAL A 664 37.58 2.91 25.76
C VAL A 664 36.67 3.40 24.62
N LEU A 665 36.05 4.57 24.80
CA LEU A 665 35.25 5.30 23.79
C LEU A 665 35.51 4.94 22.29
N ASP A 666 34.45 4.62 21.53
CA ASP A 666 34.51 4.18 20.12
C ASP A 666 35.36 5.10 19.21
N ILE A 667 35.35 6.40 19.49
CA ILE A 667 36.10 7.41 18.73
C ILE A 667 37.63 7.33 18.94
N VAL A 668 38.09 6.68 20.01
CA VAL A 668 39.50 6.36 20.29
C VAL A 668 39.92 5.11 19.53
N GLU A 669 39.02 4.14 19.43
CA GLU A 669 39.25 2.83 18.84
C GLU A 669 39.14 2.87 17.33
N CYS A 670 38.03 3.44 16.84
CA CYS A 670 37.70 3.63 15.45
C CYS A 670 37.50 5.12 15.05
N PRO A 671 38.54 5.98 15.17
CA PRO A 671 38.45 7.41 14.84
C PRO A 671 37.99 7.73 13.42
N SER A 672 38.10 6.78 12.48
CA SER A 672 37.67 6.90 11.09
C SER A 672 36.28 6.33 10.78
N LEU A 673 35.66 5.60 11.71
CA LEU A 673 34.27 5.15 11.58
C LEU A 673 33.31 6.16 12.19
N VAL A 674 33.60 6.61 13.42
CA VAL A 674 32.68 7.39 14.26
C VAL A 674 32.91 8.91 14.15
N GLY A 675 34.09 9.36 13.69
CA GLY A 675 34.41 10.78 13.56
C GLY A 675 33.85 11.46 12.30
N ASN A 676 33.34 12.69 12.43
CA ASN A 676 32.91 13.50 11.27
C ASN A 676 34.08 13.80 10.30
N MET A 677 34.08 13.14 9.15
CA MET A 677 35.06 13.31 8.07
C MET A 677 34.98 14.69 7.41
N ALA A 678 33.83 15.37 7.49
CA ALA A 678 33.61 16.73 7.00
C ALA A 678 34.01 17.84 8.03
N THR A 679 34.85 17.49 9.01
CA THR A 679 35.45 18.30 10.09
C THR A 679 35.12 19.80 10.07
N GLY A 680 34.40 20.28 11.10
CA GLY A 680 34.06 21.69 11.25
C GLY A 680 32.85 22.15 10.44
N GLY A 681 31.97 21.23 10.05
CA GLY A 681 30.79 21.48 9.21
C GLY A 681 29.63 22.22 9.88
N GLY A 682 29.66 22.45 11.20
CA GLY A 682 28.67 23.25 11.95
C GLY A 682 29.02 24.74 12.14
N PHE A 683 30.12 25.19 11.52
CA PHE A 683 30.56 26.59 11.38
C PHE A 683 30.33 27.57 12.55
N SER A 684 30.93 27.30 13.71
CA SER A 684 31.18 28.30 14.75
C SER A 684 32.64 28.29 15.22
N THR A 685 33.50 29.12 14.61
CA THR A 685 34.86 29.37 15.16
C THR A 685 35.32 30.81 14.99
N THR A 686 36.12 31.29 15.95
CA THR A 686 36.89 32.55 15.85
C THR A 686 38.22 32.39 15.10
N ALA A 687 38.43 31.24 14.44
CA ALA A 687 39.68 30.92 13.78
C ALA A 687 39.86 31.71 12.47
N ALA A 688 41.11 32.13 12.21
CA ALA A 688 41.44 32.87 10.99
C ALA A 688 41.38 32.02 9.71
N ASN A 689 41.36 30.69 9.82
CA ASN A 689 41.20 29.71 8.73
C ASN A 689 40.25 28.60 9.19
N ILE A 690 39.40 28.08 8.30
CA ILE A 690 38.66 26.83 8.54
C ILE A 690 39.45 25.68 7.89
N PRO A 691 39.93 24.67 8.64
CA PRO A 691 40.61 23.51 8.06
C PRO A 691 39.68 22.76 7.09
N ASN A 692 40.25 22.14 6.04
CA ASN A 692 39.53 21.29 5.08
C ASN A 692 38.39 21.94 4.25
N TRP A 693 37.98 23.18 4.54
CA TRP A 693 36.96 23.93 3.82
C TRP A 693 37.55 25.00 2.91
N TYR A 694 37.09 25.02 1.65
CA TYR A 694 37.67 25.84 0.60
C TYR A 694 36.63 26.37 -0.38
N MET A 695 36.99 27.43 -1.12
CA MET A 695 36.28 27.84 -2.33
C MET A 695 36.94 27.26 -3.57
N GLY A 696 36.13 26.73 -4.50
CA GLY A 696 36.56 26.40 -5.85
C GLY A 696 36.93 27.64 -6.68
N LEU A 697 37.58 27.42 -7.83
CA LEU A 697 37.74 28.46 -8.85
C LEU A 697 36.46 28.59 -9.70
N ALA A 698 36.30 29.76 -10.34
CA ALA A 698 35.16 30.07 -11.19
C ALA A 698 35.05 29.14 -12.41
N SER A 699 34.08 28.21 -12.41
CA SER A 699 33.68 27.45 -13.59
C SER A 699 32.62 28.22 -14.39
N ALA A 700 32.88 28.47 -15.68
CA ALA A 700 31.93 29.12 -16.58
C ALA A 700 30.83 28.17 -17.11
N THR A 701 30.81 26.91 -16.66
CA THR A 701 29.81 25.90 -17.03
C THR A 701 29.49 25.05 -15.80
N LEU A 702 28.20 24.85 -15.52
CA LEU A 702 27.70 23.98 -14.45
C LEU A 702 26.77 22.92 -15.09
N PRO A 703 26.81 21.64 -14.65
CA PRO A 703 27.75 21.07 -13.68
C PRO A 703 29.21 21.14 -14.15
N ILE A 704 30.14 21.05 -13.21
CA ILE A 704 31.57 21.27 -13.44
C ILE A 704 32.10 20.28 -14.49
N ALA A 705 32.80 20.79 -15.50
CA ALA A 705 33.32 19.97 -16.60
C ALA A 705 34.71 19.38 -16.29
N GLU A 706 34.92 18.16 -16.78
CA GLU A 706 36.14 17.37 -16.66
C GLU A 706 37.40 18.04 -17.30
N PRO A 707 38.60 17.95 -16.68
CA PRO A 707 38.88 17.54 -15.30
C PRO A 707 38.95 18.75 -14.36
N PHE A 708 38.48 18.61 -13.12
CA PHE A 708 38.60 19.66 -12.10
C PHE A 708 39.81 19.43 -11.19
N THR A 709 40.82 20.30 -11.33
CA THR A 709 41.97 20.37 -10.41
C THR A 709 41.81 21.59 -9.50
N PRO A 710 41.39 21.44 -8.23
CA PRO A 710 41.18 22.57 -7.35
C PRO A 710 42.51 23.26 -6.99
N THR A 711 42.73 24.46 -7.53
CA THR A 711 43.64 25.43 -6.89
C THR A 711 42.85 26.14 -5.78
N VAL A 712 42.55 25.38 -4.73
CA VAL A 712 41.64 25.81 -3.67
C VAL A 712 42.19 26.98 -2.88
N THR A 713 41.34 27.98 -2.66
CA THR A 713 41.63 29.09 -1.73
C THR A 713 41.02 28.74 -0.38
N SER A 714 41.85 28.67 0.66
CA SER A 714 41.39 28.50 2.05
C SER A 714 40.43 29.62 2.44
N ILE A 715 39.37 29.29 3.16
CA ILE A 715 38.42 30.28 3.70
C ILE A 715 39.09 30.97 4.90
N THR A 716 39.22 32.30 4.87
CA THR A 716 39.95 33.06 5.90
C THR A 716 39.15 34.20 6.54
N ASN A 717 39.21 34.34 7.86
CA ASN A 717 38.45 35.30 8.66
C ASN A 717 39.30 36.50 9.10
N THR A 718 39.65 37.39 8.17
CA THR A 718 40.30 38.69 8.48
C THR A 718 39.46 39.86 7.98
N GLY A 719 38.68 40.46 8.88
CA GLY A 719 37.61 41.42 8.59
C GLY A 719 38.05 42.79 8.04
N ALA A 720 38.49 42.82 6.78
CA ALA A 720 38.77 44.05 6.03
C ALA A 720 38.43 43.96 4.53
N VAL A 721 37.67 42.94 4.10
CA VAL A 721 37.22 42.79 2.71
C VAL A 721 35.69 42.76 2.67
N TYR A 722 35.09 43.84 2.15
CA TYR A 722 33.74 43.76 1.61
C TYR A 722 33.79 42.88 0.35
N ASN A 723 33.54 41.58 0.50
CA ASN A 723 33.00 40.62 -0.49
C ASN A 723 33.32 39.16 -0.08
N TYR A 724 32.29 38.31 -0.08
CA TYR A 724 32.32 36.84 0.08
C TYR A 724 32.91 36.28 1.39
N GLY A 725 32.03 36.16 2.39
CA GLY A 725 32.30 35.44 3.64
C GLY A 725 32.45 36.36 4.85
N ILE A 726 31.61 36.11 5.85
CA ILE A 726 31.80 36.48 7.27
C ILE A 726 31.88 37.99 7.60
N GLY A 727 30.80 38.50 8.20
CA GLY A 727 30.81 39.76 8.98
C GLY A 727 29.84 40.85 8.49
N GLY A 728 28.52 40.65 8.66
CA GLY A 728 27.54 41.64 8.20
C GLY A 728 26.07 41.46 8.64
N GLY A 729 25.77 40.66 9.66
CA GLY A 729 24.40 40.47 10.16
C GLY A 729 24.34 39.42 11.27
N ASN A 730 23.40 39.55 12.20
CA ASN A 730 23.09 38.51 13.17
C ASN A 730 22.28 37.43 12.47
N GLN A 731 22.91 36.33 12.07
CA GLN A 731 22.20 35.13 11.59
C GLN A 731 22.45 33.98 12.56
N VAL A 732 21.47 33.09 12.70
CA VAL A 732 21.46 32.01 13.70
C VAL A 732 21.86 30.70 13.03
N ASN A 733 22.70 29.89 13.68
CA ASN A 733 23.01 28.53 13.21
C ASN A 733 21.71 27.72 13.03
N SER A 734 21.75 26.65 12.25
CA SER A 734 20.58 25.78 12.06
C SER A 734 19.99 25.37 13.41
N PRO A 735 18.68 25.63 13.65
CA PRO A 735 18.02 25.28 14.90
C PRO A 735 17.53 23.82 14.91
N LEU A 736 17.80 23.06 13.84
CA LEU A 736 17.47 21.65 13.74
C LEU A 736 18.39 20.83 14.65
N THR A 737 17.84 19.75 15.20
CA THR A 737 18.53 18.80 16.09
C THR A 737 18.30 17.39 15.59
N GLY A 738 19.25 16.49 15.83
CA GLY A 738 19.22 15.09 15.38
C GLY A 738 19.90 14.85 14.04
N GLY A 739 20.17 13.57 13.73
CA GLY A 739 20.92 13.12 12.55
C GLY A 739 22.45 13.18 12.72
N LEU A 740 23.17 12.63 11.73
CA LEU A 740 24.60 12.30 11.77
C LEU A 740 25.57 13.42 12.21
N PHE A 741 25.18 14.69 12.12
CA PHE A 741 26.02 15.80 12.56
C PHE A 741 26.03 15.93 14.08
N ASP A 742 24.86 15.87 14.72
CA ASP A 742 24.78 16.00 16.18
C ASP A 742 25.31 14.75 16.87
N LEU A 743 25.26 13.58 16.22
CA LEU A 743 25.92 12.35 16.66
C LEU A 743 27.43 12.55 16.79
N ASN A 744 28.08 13.02 15.71
CA ASN A 744 29.55 12.99 15.59
C ASN A 744 30.27 14.27 16.03
N ASP A 745 29.60 15.43 16.01
CA ASP A 745 30.16 16.74 16.40
C ASP A 745 29.38 17.43 17.56
N GLY A 746 28.26 16.84 18.03
CA GLY A 746 27.43 17.37 19.12
C GLY A 746 26.47 18.52 18.73
N MET A 747 25.59 18.91 19.66
CA MET A 747 24.63 20.00 19.44
C MET A 747 25.31 21.36 19.19
N ASN A 748 24.93 22.02 18.09
CA ASN A 748 25.53 23.28 17.64
C ASN A 748 25.21 24.47 18.58
N THR A 749 26.13 24.79 19.51
CA THR A 749 25.89 25.84 20.51
C THR A 749 25.83 27.25 19.90
N ALA A 750 24.66 27.89 20.06
CA ALA A 750 24.30 29.11 19.34
C ALA A 750 25.24 30.32 19.57
N THR A 751 26.09 30.63 18.58
CA THR A 751 26.41 31.98 18.03
C THR A 751 27.57 31.89 17.01
N GLY A 752 27.30 31.31 15.82
CA GLY A 752 28.27 31.17 14.73
C GLY A 752 28.09 32.18 13.58
N LEU A 753 29.02 32.15 12.61
CA LEU A 753 29.01 33.01 11.42
C LEU A 753 28.80 32.12 10.17
N GLN A 754 27.56 32.11 9.67
CA GLN A 754 27.14 31.30 8.52
C GLN A 754 27.96 31.54 7.23
N TYR A 755 28.00 30.53 6.37
CA TYR A 755 28.49 30.65 5.00
C TYR A 755 27.35 30.82 3.99
N ILE A 756 27.44 31.85 3.15
CA ILE A 756 26.48 32.17 2.09
C ILE A 756 27.11 31.86 0.73
N LEU A 757 26.41 31.10 -0.12
CA LEU A 757 26.75 30.99 -1.54
C LEU A 757 26.34 32.25 -2.32
N GLN A 758 27.19 33.28 -2.18
CA GLN A 758 27.56 34.32 -3.16
C GLN A 758 26.61 35.42 -3.65
N GLU A 759 26.90 36.67 -3.27
CA GLU A 759 26.40 37.87 -3.96
C GLU A 759 27.42 38.44 -4.98
N ASN A 760 27.36 38.05 -6.27
CA ASN A 760 28.16 38.52 -7.44
C ASN A 760 29.48 37.80 -7.89
N ASP A 761 29.77 36.54 -7.52
CA ASP A 761 30.84 35.75 -8.20
C ASP A 761 30.39 34.32 -8.58
N PRO A 762 29.29 34.17 -9.34
CA PRO A 762 28.35 33.04 -9.33
C PRO A 762 28.84 31.73 -10.01
N ASN A 763 30.10 31.38 -9.81
CA ASN A 763 30.83 30.35 -10.56
C ASN A 763 31.59 29.35 -9.65
N ARG A 764 31.49 29.46 -8.31
CA ARG A 764 32.37 28.73 -7.38
C ARG A 764 31.61 27.78 -6.46
N PRO A 765 31.90 26.47 -6.46
CA PRO A 765 31.39 25.57 -5.42
C PRO A 765 32.06 25.86 -4.08
N VAL A 766 31.34 25.61 -2.98
CA VAL A 766 31.97 25.32 -1.69
C VAL A 766 32.48 23.88 -1.74
N VAL A 767 33.73 23.68 -1.30
CA VAL A 767 34.42 22.39 -1.33
C VAL A 767 34.86 22.03 0.07
N ASN A 768 34.32 20.95 0.63
CA ASN A 768 34.93 20.27 1.76
C ASN A 768 35.84 19.16 1.24
N LYS A 769 37.06 19.07 1.78
CA LYS A 769 37.92 17.91 1.63
C LYS A 769 37.70 16.99 2.84
N LEU A 770 37.28 15.75 2.59
CA LEU A 770 37.16 14.76 3.66
C LEU A 770 38.53 14.52 4.30
N SER A 771 38.54 14.44 5.65
CA SER A 771 39.77 14.37 6.46
C SER A 771 40.59 13.10 6.19
N SER A 772 39.92 12.01 5.85
CA SER A 772 40.49 10.69 5.53
C SER A 772 40.07 10.19 4.14
N PRO A 773 40.87 9.33 3.49
CA PRO A 773 40.47 8.63 2.26
C PRO A 773 39.28 7.69 2.51
N LEU A 774 38.46 7.49 1.49
CA LEU A 774 37.36 6.52 1.52
C LEU A 774 37.80 5.17 0.93
N VAL A 775 37.07 4.10 1.23
CA VAL A 775 37.35 2.71 0.81
C VAL A 775 36.24 2.19 -0.10
N ALA A 776 36.62 1.64 -1.26
CA ALA A 776 35.68 1.06 -2.22
C ALA A 776 34.79 -0.02 -1.59
N GLY A 777 33.48 0.07 -1.80
CA GLY A 777 32.53 -0.94 -1.31
C GLY A 777 32.09 -0.77 0.15
N ALA A 778 32.67 0.16 0.91
CA ALA A 778 32.19 0.53 2.24
C ALA A 778 31.02 1.53 2.16
N THR A 779 30.02 1.40 3.03
CA THR A 779 28.94 2.39 3.16
C THR A 779 29.42 3.57 4.01
N TYR A 780 29.07 4.78 3.58
CA TYR A 780 29.29 6.04 4.27
C TYR A 780 27.97 6.80 4.35
N ASN A 781 27.65 7.32 5.52
CA ASN A 781 26.45 8.13 5.74
C ASN A 781 26.83 9.63 5.66
N TYR A 782 25.87 10.47 5.28
CA TYR A 782 26.02 11.93 5.26
C TYR A 782 24.82 12.62 5.87
N SER A 783 25.06 13.82 6.41
CA SER A 783 24.00 14.78 6.69
C SER A 783 24.45 16.22 6.38
N PHE A 784 23.51 17.09 6.02
CA PHE A 784 23.73 18.53 5.94
C PHE A 784 22.42 19.32 5.93
N ASP A 785 22.47 20.54 6.45
CA ASP A 785 21.32 21.45 6.45
C ASP A 785 21.46 22.50 5.33
N LEU A 786 20.44 22.62 4.48
CA LEU A 786 20.36 23.66 3.44
C LEU A 786 19.19 24.61 3.69
N GLY A 787 19.39 25.91 3.45
CA GLY A 787 18.35 26.94 3.59
C GLY A 787 18.50 28.07 2.57
N LEU A 788 17.45 28.87 2.38
CA LEU A 788 17.52 30.07 1.55
C LEU A 788 17.89 31.31 2.36
N ARG A 789 18.74 32.14 1.76
CA ARG A 789 19.09 33.48 2.28
C ARG A 789 17.95 34.49 2.13
N THR A 790 17.13 34.36 1.08
CA THR A 790 16.00 35.26 0.80
C THR A 790 14.66 34.60 1.15
N THR A 791 13.57 35.38 1.15
CA THR A 791 12.21 34.83 1.29
C THR A 791 11.79 33.90 0.15
N ASN A 792 12.40 34.04 -1.04
CA ASN A 792 11.97 33.33 -2.26
C ASN A 792 13.19 32.89 -3.08
N GLY A 793 13.33 31.57 -3.26
CA GLY A 793 14.34 30.98 -4.14
C GLY A 793 13.92 31.01 -5.61
N SER A 794 14.84 30.62 -6.49
CA SER A 794 14.59 30.49 -7.92
C SER A 794 14.05 29.10 -8.29
N THR A 795 13.70 28.92 -9.58
CA THR A 795 13.38 27.60 -10.16
C THR A 795 14.63 26.81 -10.57
N ASN A 796 15.84 27.28 -10.26
CA ASN A 796 17.08 26.55 -10.49
C ASN A 796 17.29 25.54 -9.36
N ARG A 797 18.23 24.60 -9.53
CA ARG A 797 18.44 23.53 -8.53
C ARG A 797 19.62 23.83 -7.62
N TYR A 798 19.60 23.35 -6.38
CA TYR A 798 20.83 23.08 -5.63
C TYR A 798 21.38 21.71 -6.06
N ILE A 799 22.69 21.51 -5.95
CA ILE A 799 23.38 20.25 -6.21
C ILE A 799 24.43 20.04 -5.13
N VAL A 800 24.40 18.86 -4.50
CA VAL A 800 25.45 18.35 -3.64
C VAL A 800 26.05 17.09 -4.27
N MET A 801 27.37 17.03 -4.37
CA MET A 801 28.05 16.04 -5.20
C MET A 801 29.31 15.51 -4.52
N LEU A 802 29.44 14.18 -4.55
CA LEU A 802 30.66 13.46 -4.20
C LEU A 802 31.61 13.46 -5.41
N TYR A 803 32.82 13.96 -5.20
CA TYR A 803 33.85 14.08 -6.23
C TYR A 803 35.12 13.34 -5.82
N ASN A 804 35.55 12.41 -6.65
CA ASN A 804 36.77 11.63 -6.48
C ASN A 804 37.98 12.47 -6.90
N ALA A 805 38.78 12.89 -5.92
CA ALA A 805 39.89 13.81 -6.12
C ALA A 805 41.09 13.17 -6.84
N ASP A 806 41.29 11.86 -6.68
CA ASP A 806 42.42 11.12 -7.25
C ASP A 806 42.19 10.81 -8.74
N THR A 807 40.95 10.48 -9.12
CA THR A 807 40.55 10.30 -10.53
C THR A 807 40.11 11.60 -11.22
N GLN A 808 39.94 12.67 -10.44
CA GLN A 808 39.44 13.98 -10.87
C GLN A 808 38.08 13.93 -11.54
N ARG A 809 37.11 13.24 -10.91
CA ARG A 809 35.78 12.94 -11.47
C ARG A 809 34.63 13.11 -10.48
N PRO A 810 33.46 13.60 -10.92
CA PRO A 810 32.22 13.46 -10.17
C PRO A 810 31.82 11.98 -10.15
N GLU A 811 31.42 11.48 -8.98
CA GLU A 811 31.14 10.06 -8.78
C GLU A 811 29.66 9.79 -8.49
N LYS A 812 29.08 10.49 -7.50
CA LYS A 812 27.66 10.42 -7.15
C LYS A 812 27.14 11.84 -6.93
N MET A 813 25.97 12.15 -7.48
CA MET A 813 25.17 13.29 -7.00
C MET A 813 24.47 12.81 -5.74
N LEU A 814 24.78 13.41 -4.60
CA LEU A 814 24.16 13.05 -3.32
C LEU A 814 22.76 13.64 -3.26
N GLU A 815 22.65 14.95 -3.44
CA GLU A 815 21.35 15.65 -3.40
C GLU A 815 21.16 16.61 -4.57
N SER A 816 19.92 16.77 -5.02
CA SER A 816 19.50 17.90 -5.84
C SER A 816 18.00 18.10 -5.84
N GLY A 817 17.55 19.31 -5.47
CA GLY A 817 16.16 19.76 -5.58
C GLY A 817 16.08 21.21 -6.08
N VAL A 818 14.88 21.77 -6.18
CA VAL A 818 14.69 23.14 -6.66
C VAL A 818 14.93 24.12 -5.51
N LEU A 819 15.59 25.25 -5.75
CA LEU A 819 15.97 26.22 -4.72
C LEU A 819 14.74 26.82 -4.03
N ASN A 820 13.65 27.10 -4.76
CA ASN A 820 12.39 27.59 -4.18
C ASN A 820 11.64 26.58 -3.28
N THR A 821 12.08 25.32 -3.16
CA THR A 821 11.53 24.36 -2.19
C THR A 821 12.35 24.30 -0.88
N LEU A 822 13.47 25.02 -0.79
CA LEU A 822 14.17 25.21 0.48
C LEU A 822 13.49 26.34 1.29
N PRO A 823 13.39 26.21 2.62
CA PRO A 823 12.75 27.22 3.46
C PRO A 823 13.63 28.48 3.56
N GLY A 824 13.02 29.66 3.72
CA GLY A 824 13.73 30.95 3.70
C GLY A 824 13.06 32.04 4.52
N THR A 825 13.85 32.81 5.27
CA THR A 825 13.40 34.04 5.93
C THR A 825 14.50 35.09 5.82
N ALA A 826 14.16 36.30 5.33
CA ALA A 826 15.12 37.21 4.69
C ALA A 826 16.20 37.85 5.58
N ASP A 827 16.16 37.61 6.89
CA ASP A 827 17.18 38.04 7.86
C ASP A 827 17.68 36.89 8.76
N ASN A 828 17.15 35.68 8.58
CA ASN A 828 17.59 34.46 9.28
C ASN A 828 17.11 33.22 8.51
N PRO A 829 17.98 32.45 7.82
CA PRO A 829 17.54 31.27 7.09
C PRO A 829 16.86 30.27 8.03
N SER A 830 15.74 29.73 7.56
CA SER A 830 15.24 28.44 8.05
C SER A 830 15.92 27.35 7.21
N TYR A 831 16.02 26.14 7.74
CA TYR A 831 16.78 25.04 7.15
C TYR A 831 15.89 23.83 6.89
N LYS A 832 16.24 23.06 5.87
CA LYS A 832 15.81 21.67 5.69
C LYS A 832 17.06 20.79 5.86
N ASN A 833 16.93 19.75 6.68
CA ASN A 833 17.94 18.71 6.81
C ASN A 833 17.88 17.74 5.62
N PHE A 834 19.04 17.23 5.22
CA PHE A 834 19.22 16.18 4.24
C PHE A 834 20.13 15.12 4.84
N THR A 835 19.71 13.86 4.75
CA THR A 835 20.44 12.67 5.21
C THR A 835 20.45 11.63 4.08
N GLY A 836 21.39 10.69 4.16
CA GLY A 836 21.43 9.54 3.24
C GLY A 836 22.79 8.84 3.27
N SER A 837 22.95 7.87 2.38
CA SER A 837 24.17 7.05 2.30
C SER A 837 24.77 6.98 0.89
N PHE A 838 26.05 6.62 0.83
CA PHE A 838 26.73 6.29 -0.42
C PHE A 838 27.83 5.26 -0.23
N VAL A 839 28.11 4.52 -1.31
CA VAL A 839 29.24 3.60 -1.40
C VAL A 839 30.16 4.12 -2.50
N PRO A 840 31.44 4.43 -2.22
CA PRO A 840 32.38 4.87 -3.24
C PRO A 840 32.79 3.68 -4.10
N ALA A 841 32.96 3.91 -5.39
CA ALA A 841 33.33 2.90 -6.37
C ALA A 841 34.84 2.57 -6.36
N LEU A 842 35.66 3.46 -5.79
CA LEU A 842 37.12 3.33 -5.71
C LEU A 842 37.63 3.87 -4.36
N SER A 843 38.65 3.22 -3.78
CA SER A 843 39.33 3.77 -2.62
C SER A 843 40.19 4.97 -3.02
N GLY A 844 40.14 6.07 -2.26
CA GLY A 844 40.86 7.30 -2.62
C GLY A 844 40.44 8.54 -1.82
N ASN A 845 41.00 9.69 -2.17
CA ASN A 845 40.63 10.98 -1.61
C ASN A 845 39.33 11.50 -2.25
N TYR A 846 38.40 12.02 -1.44
CA TYR A 846 37.13 12.55 -1.91
C TYR A 846 36.84 13.96 -1.38
N TYR A 847 36.07 14.71 -2.16
CA TYR A 847 35.57 16.04 -1.84
C TYR A 847 34.04 16.07 -1.91
N LEU A 848 33.40 16.82 -1.01
CA LEU A 848 32.01 17.24 -1.16
C LEU A 848 31.94 18.61 -1.82
N LEU A 849 31.09 18.74 -2.84
CA LEU A 849 30.88 19.98 -3.60
C LEU A 849 29.43 20.43 -3.47
N PHE A 850 29.22 21.69 -3.06
CA PHE A 850 27.91 22.33 -2.96
C PHE A 850 27.83 23.52 -3.93
N TYR A 851 26.85 23.50 -4.85
CA TYR A 851 26.67 24.55 -5.87
C TYR A 851 25.24 24.56 -6.48
N PRO A 852 24.77 25.70 -7.03
CA PRO A 852 23.51 25.74 -7.80
C PRO A 852 23.70 25.22 -9.24
N SER A 853 22.64 24.71 -9.88
CA SER A 853 22.71 24.12 -11.22
C SER A 853 23.07 25.11 -12.33
N ILE A 854 22.79 26.39 -12.12
CA ILE A 854 23.26 27.48 -12.98
C ILE A 854 23.77 28.65 -12.14
N SER A 855 24.67 29.42 -12.76
CA SER A 855 25.09 30.74 -12.31
C SER A 855 23.90 31.71 -12.32
N GLY A 856 23.61 32.37 -11.19
CA GLY A 856 22.39 33.14 -11.00
C GLY A 856 22.53 34.39 -10.13
N GLY A 857 21.39 34.91 -9.65
CA GLY A 857 21.30 36.11 -8.80
C GLY A 857 20.91 35.76 -7.36
N ALA A 858 20.54 36.74 -6.53
CA ALA A 858 20.27 36.54 -5.09
C ALA A 858 19.14 35.54 -4.73
N ALA A 859 18.38 35.04 -5.70
CA ALA A 859 17.40 33.95 -5.53
C ALA A 859 18.02 32.56 -5.72
N ASP A 860 19.27 32.49 -6.13
CA ASP A 860 20.08 31.28 -6.32
C ASP A 860 21.06 31.05 -5.15
N ASP A 861 21.13 32.00 -4.21
CA ASP A 861 21.94 31.97 -2.99
C ASP A 861 21.30 31.03 -1.94
N PHE A 862 22.01 29.96 -1.57
CA PHE A 862 21.67 29.12 -0.42
C PHE A 862 22.76 29.14 0.66
N VAL A 863 22.37 28.77 1.88
CA VAL A 863 23.25 28.58 3.04
C VAL A 863 23.42 27.09 3.34
N ILE A 864 24.51 26.76 4.02
CA ILE A 864 24.89 25.40 4.42
C ILE A 864 25.32 25.43 5.88
N ASP A 865 24.82 24.48 6.68
CA ASP A 865 25.22 24.26 8.09
C ASP A 865 25.17 22.75 8.42
N ARG A 866 25.66 22.37 9.62
CA ARG A 866 25.60 21.01 10.20
C ARG A 866 25.99 19.90 9.22
N VAL A 867 27.13 20.07 8.51
CA VAL A 867 27.61 19.09 7.51
C VAL A 867 28.42 17.97 8.16
N ALA A 868 27.95 16.73 8.02
CA ALA A 868 28.68 15.52 8.40
C ALA A 868 28.80 14.48 7.29
N VAL A 869 29.90 13.73 7.33
CA VAL A 869 30.08 12.45 6.63
C VAL A 869 30.81 11.52 7.59
N ALA A 870 30.35 10.28 7.74
CA ALA A 870 30.99 9.29 8.62
C ALA A 870 30.71 7.86 8.14
N GLY A 871 31.29 6.88 8.86
CA GLY A 871 31.22 5.46 8.56
C GLY A 871 32.41 4.93 7.78
N ALA A 872 32.56 3.61 7.79
CA ALA A 872 33.10 2.75 6.75
C ALA A 872 32.79 1.29 7.14
N SER A 873 33.13 0.33 6.30
CA SER A 873 33.00 -1.10 6.63
C SER A 873 33.97 -1.52 7.74
N VAL A 874 33.51 -2.45 8.59
CA VAL A 874 34.27 -3.29 9.55
C VAL A 874 35.78 -3.38 9.23
N SER A 875 36.14 -3.84 8.03
CA SER A 875 37.53 -4.09 7.56
C SER A 875 38.57 -2.94 7.65
N ILE A 876 38.22 -1.73 8.11
CA ILE A 876 39.19 -0.67 8.41
C ILE A 876 39.45 -0.45 9.92
N CYS A 877 38.62 -1.03 10.78
CA CYS A 877 38.73 -0.98 12.24
C CYS A 877 38.27 -2.32 12.83
N ASP A 878 38.92 -3.36 12.35
CA ASP A 878 38.78 -4.77 12.70
C ASP A 878 40.22 -5.26 12.60
N THR A 879 40.89 -5.35 13.76
CA THR A 879 42.35 -5.39 13.85
C THR A 879 42.91 -6.79 13.58
N ASP A 880 42.15 -7.83 13.92
CA ASP A 880 42.50 -9.23 13.66
C ASP A 880 41.81 -9.83 12.40
N GLY A 881 40.72 -9.23 11.93
CA GLY A 881 39.97 -9.63 10.74
C GLY A 881 38.87 -10.66 10.98
N ASP A 882 38.33 -10.81 12.20
CA ASP A 882 37.29 -11.79 12.50
C ASP A 882 35.86 -11.37 12.11
N GLY A 883 35.66 -10.07 11.86
CA GLY A 883 34.41 -9.48 11.39
C GLY A 883 33.61 -8.72 12.46
N ILE A 884 34.13 -8.61 13.68
CA ILE A 884 33.64 -7.68 14.70
C ILE A 884 34.52 -6.42 14.66
N PRO A 885 33.95 -5.22 14.55
CA PRO A 885 34.73 -4.00 14.69
C PRO A 885 35.33 -3.87 16.09
N ASN A 886 36.52 -3.28 16.19
CA ASN A 886 37.20 -3.02 17.46
C ASN A 886 36.28 -2.41 18.55
N TYR A 887 35.46 -1.42 18.20
CA TYR A 887 34.53 -0.74 19.13
C TYR A 887 33.32 -1.58 19.58
N LEU A 888 33.25 -2.83 19.11
CA LEU A 888 32.30 -3.85 19.52
C LEU A 888 33.06 -5.12 19.98
N ASP A 889 34.38 -5.04 20.15
CA ASP A 889 35.27 -6.16 20.45
C ASP A 889 36.14 -5.91 21.69
N ASN A 890 35.68 -6.50 22.79
CA ASN A 890 36.37 -6.57 24.07
C ASN A 890 37.78 -7.23 24.00
N ASP A 891 38.26 -7.83 22.89
CA ASP A 891 39.60 -8.46 22.68
C ASP A 891 40.11 -8.17 21.24
N SER A 892 40.21 -6.89 20.85
CA SER A 892 40.41 -6.38 19.48
C SER A 892 41.59 -6.96 18.67
N ASP A 893 42.61 -7.52 19.33
CA ASP A 893 43.74 -8.18 18.66
C ASP A 893 43.76 -9.71 18.78
N ASN A 894 42.73 -10.24 19.43
CA ASN A 894 42.44 -11.65 19.58
C ASN A 894 43.47 -12.46 20.41
N ASP A 895 44.23 -11.82 21.31
CA ASP A 895 45.27 -12.46 22.13
C ASP A 895 44.81 -13.06 23.47
N ASN A 896 43.50 -13.02 23.72
CA ASN A 896 42.81 -13.46 24.95
C ASN A 896 43.03 -12.51 26.13
N CYS A 897 43.14 -11.22 25.87
CA CYS A 897 43.02 -10.19 26.89
C CYS A 897 41.82 -9.27 26.65
N SER A 898 41.44 -8.48 27.66
CA SER A 898 40.46 -7.42 27.44
C SER A 898 41.11 -6.09 27.12
N ASP A 899 40.60 -5.40 26.11
CA ASP A 899 41.00 -4.04 25.72
C ASP A 899 41.06 -3.10 26.93
N ALA A 900 40.05 -3.15 27.81
CA ALA A 900 39.95 -2.39 29.06
C ALA A 900 41.15 -2.59 30.00
N SER A 901 41.73 -3.79 29.98
CA SER A 901 42.93 -4.14 30.75
C SER A 901 44.18 -3.50 30.15
N GLU A 902 44.29 -3.48 28.82
CA GLU A 902 45.52 -3.17 28.08
C GLU A 902 45.63 -1.71 27.69
N ALA A 903 44.49 -1.08 27.40
CA ALA A 903 44.30 0.36 27.39
C ALA A 903 44.46 0.99 28.78
N GLY A 904 44.42 0.17 29.85
CA GLY A 904 44.72 0.55 31.23
C GLY A 904 43.52 1.03 32.05
N VAL A 905 42.30 0.92 31.51
CA VAL A 905 41.05 1.41 32.10
C VAL A 905 40.77 0.77 33.46
N ILE A 906 40.86 -0.56 33.55
CA ILE A 906 40.66 -1.34 34.80
C ILE A 906 41.57 -0.84 35.94
N THR A 907 42.80 -0.41 35.61
CA THR A 907 43.74 0.15 36.61
C THR A 907 43.26 1.50 37.13
N TYR A 908 42.75 2.37 36.24
CA TYR A 908 42.20 3.68 36.62
C TYR A 908 40.91 3.55 37.43
N VAL A 909 39.99 2.69 37.00
CA VAL A 909 38.73 2.37 37.70
C VAL A 909 39.01 1.90 39.13
N THR A 910 39.92 0.92 39.28
CA THR A 910 40.35 0.40 40.58
C THR A 910 40.97 1.49 41.47
N ALA A 911 41.76 2.41 40.89
CA ALA A 911 42.41 3.48 41.64
C ALA A 911 41.44 4.58 42.12
N ASN A 912 40.35 4.80 41.40
CA ASN A 912 39.34 5.83 41.71
C ASN A 912 38.10 5.28 42.45
N GLY A 913 38.03 3.96 42.66
CA GLY A 913 36.98 3.31 43.46
C GLY A 913 35.70 2.98 42.69
N GLY A 914 35.78 2.92 41.35
CA GLY A 914 34.72 2.37 40.51
C GLY A 914 34.71 0.83 40.52
N THR A 915 33.78 0.28 39.76
CA THR A 915 33.56 -1.15 39.55
C THR A 915 33.89 -1.55 38.12
N PHE A 916 34.18 -2.84 37.95
CA PHE A 916 34.32 -3.53 36.67
C PHE A 916 33.78 -4.95 36.86
N SER A 917 33.40 -5.61 35.77
CA SER A 917 32.71 -6.89 35.83
C SER A 917 33.24 -7.90 34.78
N PRO A 918 32.90 -9.19 34.91
CA PRO A 918 33.26 -10.18 33.90
C PRO A 918 32.40 -10.04 32.64
N GLY A 919 33.06 -9.91 31.49
CA GLY A 919 32.45 -9.92 30.16
C GLY A 919 33.00 -11.05 29.29
N THR A 920 32.54 -11.13 28.04
CA THR A 920 33.01 -12.10 27.05
C THR A 920 33.98 -11.42 26.11
N LEU A 921 35.17 -11.99 25.92
CA LEU A 921 36.10 -11.59 24.87
C LEU A 921 35.57 -12.15 23.54
N ASN A 922 35.42 -11.31 22.51
CA ASN A 922 34.69 -11.67 21.28
C ASN A 922 35.51 -12.50 20.26
N ASN A 923 36.73 -12.89 20.66
CA ASN A 923 37.55 -13.99 20.18
C ASN A 923 36.77 -15.21 19.61
N PRO A 924 37.24 -15.94 18.56
CA PRO A 924 36.58 -17.13 18.00
C PRO A 924 36.54 -18.35 18.95
N SER A 925 36.90 -18.17 20.22
CA SER A 925 36.69 -19.12 21.32
C SER A 925 35.77 -18.62 22.46
N SER A 926 35.22 -17.40 22.35
CA SER A 926 34.25 -16.75 23.26
C SER A 926 34.61 -16.92 24.74
N THR A 927 35.74 -16.34 25.15
CA THR A 927 36.32 -16.58 26.49
C THR A 927 35.88 -15.54 27.50
N LEU A 928 35.36 -15.97 28.65
CA LEU A 928 35.03 -15.05 29.76
C LEU A 928 36.31 -14.46 30.40
N SER A 929 36.43 -13.13 30.37
CA SER A 929 37.45 -12.35 31.10
C SER A 929 36.82 -11.73 32.35
N PRO A 930 37.48 -11.72 33.52
CA PRO A 930 36.90 -11.17 34.76
C PRO A 930 36.94 -9.62 34.83
N ASN A 931 37.43 -8.96 33.78
CA ASN A 931 37.71 -7.53 33.73
C ASN A 931 37.62 -6.99 32.30
N ALA A 932 36.60 -7.45 31.57
CA ALA A 932 36.31 -6.95 30.22
C ALA A 932 35.55 -5.62 30.34
N THR A 933 34.34 -5.67 30.86
CA THR A 933 33.44 -4.52 31.04
C THR A 933 33.78 -3.67 32.27
N VAL A 934 33.75 -2.34 32.14
CA VAL A 934 33.69 -1.41 33.29
C VAL A 934 32.25 -1.30 33.82
N GLY A 935 32.08 -0.87 35.07
CA GLY A 935 30.76 -0.80 35.70
C GLY A 935 30.18 -2.19 36.02
N ASN A 936 28.88 -2.35 35.78
CA ASN A 936 28.11 -3.56 36.07
C ASN A 936 27.06 -3.93 35.01
N ASN A 937 27.11 -3.29 33.83
CA ASN A 937 26.18 -3.47 32.71
C ASN A 937 24.71 -3.19 33.07
N THR A 938 24.45 -2.13 33.84
CA THR A 938 23.11 -1.57 34.03
C THR A 938 23.14 -0.05 33.91
N ALA A 939 22.16 0.55 33.21
CA ALA A 939 21.98 2.01 32.99
C ALA A 939 21.94 2.92 34.24
N ALA A 940 22.20 2.41 35.45
CA ALA A 940 22.43 3.20 36.66
C ALA A 940 23.93 3.47 36.95
N ASP A 941 24.83 2.73 36.30
CA ASP A 941 26.29 2.89 36.38
C ASP A 941 26.85 3.78 35.24
N TYR A 942 26.02 4.13 34.25
CA TYR A 942 26.36 4.85 33.02
C TYR A 942 25.54 6.14 32.86
N GLY A 943 26.02 7.05 32.01
CA GLY A 943 25.32 8.29 31.67
C GLY A 943 24.18 8.09 30.65
N ALA A 944 23.49 9.16 30.30
CA ALA A 944 22.59 9.20 29.14
C ALA A 944 23.33 9.15 27.79
N ASN A 945 24.66 9.15 27.85
CA ASN A 945 25.62 8.90 26.77
C ASN A 945 26.24 7.50 26.82
N GLY A 946 25.79 6.59 27.70
CA GLY A 946 26.32 5.22 27.80
C GLY A 946 27.70 5.06 28.46
N PHE A 947 28.52 6.13 28.47
CA PHE A 947 29.85 6.05 29.07
C PHE A 947 29.83 5.93 30.61
N TYR A 948 30.73 5.10 31.17
CA TYR A 948 30.76 4.79 32.60
C TYR A 948 30.99 6.01 33.51
N THR A 949 30.03 6.34 34.37
CA THR A 949 29.93 7.67 35.02
C THR A 949 31.10 7.99 35.97
N VAL A 950 31.85 6.97 36.43
CA VAL A 950 33.02 7.14 37.33
C VAL A 950 34.27 7.60 36.58
N ILE A 951 34.35 7.36 35.27
CA ILE A 951 35.54 7.65 34.45
C ILE A 951 35.37 8.84 33.50
N GLU A 952 34.14 9.30 33.26
CA GLU A 952 33.83 10.43 32.38
C GLU A 952 33.94 11.83 33.03
N ASN A 953 34.04 12.87 32.20
CA ASN A 953 34.04 14.27 32.65
C ASN A 953 32.65 14.94 32.67
N SER A 954 31.68 14.46 31.88
CA SER A 954 30.33 15.00 31.75
C SER A 954 29.41 14.14 30.88
N ASP A 955 28.25 13.79 31.42
CA ASP A 955 27.11 13.08 30.81
C ASP A 955 26.54 13.78 29.55
N THR A 956 27.26 13.67 28.43
CA THR A 956 26.93 14.18 27.09
C THR A 956 27.73 13.42 26.03
N ALA A 957 27.30 13.42 24.76
CA ALA A 957 28.07 12.87 23.64
C ALA A 957 29.46 13.54 23.40
N SER A 958 29.78 14.63 24.10
CA SER A 958 31.13 15.24 24.09
C SER A 958 31.97 14.86 25.31
N ALA A 959 31.63 13.77 25.99
CA ALA A 959 32.39 13.27 27.12
C ALA A 959 33.81 12.88 26.72
N THR A 960 34.71 12.91 27.69
CA THR A 960 36.08 12.43 27.54
C THR A 960 36.49 11.70 28.81
N TYR A 961 37.25 10.63 28.63
CA TYR A 961 37.90 9.90 29.70
C TYR A 961 38.80 10.79 30.56
N ASN A 962 38.61 10.75 31.89
CA ASN A 962 39.43 11.48 32.86
C ASN A 962 40.85 10.91 33.02
N GLY A 963 41.10 9.67 32.54
CA GLY A 963 42.36 8.97 32.66
C GLY A 963 43.33 9.24 31.50
N THR A 964 44.00 8.19 31.04
CA THR A 964 44.83 8.23 29.82
C THR A 964 44.84 6.83 29.20
N TYR A 965 44.35 6.71 27.98
CA TYR A 965 44.36 5.45 27.24
C TYR A 965 45.74 5.06 26.74
N THR A 966 46.04 3.77 26.77
CA THR A 966 47.13 3.14 26.01
C THR A 966 46.61 2.15 24.98
N TYR A 967 45.53 2.52 24.27
CA TYR A 967 44.81 1.66 23.32
C TYR A 967 45.71 0.98 22.26
N SER A 968 46.84 1.59 21.90
CA SER A 968 47.88 0.97 21.05
C SER A 968 48.47 -0.36 21.56
N ASN A 969 48.12 -0.77 22.78
CA ASN A 969 48.45 -2.08 23.34
C ASN A 969 47.41 -3.14 22.95
N ALA A 970 46.12 -2.80 23.04
CA ALA A 970 44.97 -3.68 22.81
C ALA A 970 44.75 -4.07 21.33
N ILE A 971 45.36 -3.30 20.43
CA ILE A 971 45.38 -3.56 18.98
C ILE A 971 46.71 -4.19 18.51
N ASN A 972 47.39 -4.95 19.37
CA ASN A 972 48.73 -5.46 19.12
C ASN A 972 49.06 -6.77 19.88
N ALA A 973 48.63 -7.90 19.32
CA ALA A 973 48.75 -9.28 19.83
C ALA A 973 50.18 -9.80 20.11
N ALA A 974 51.18 -8.92 20.05
CA ALA A 974 52.51 -9.13 20.62
C ALA A 974 52.65 -8.57 22.06
N ILE A 975 51.62 -7.92 22.60
CA ILE A 975 51.58 -7.25 23.90
C ILE A 975 50.48 -7.85 24.80
N THR A 976 50.49 -9.17 24.99
CA THR A 976 49.62 -9.91 25.94
C THR A 976 49.76 -9.40 27.38
N ALA A 977 49.09 -8.31 27.71
CA ALA A 977 49.25 -7.46 28.88
C ALA A 977 48.23 -7.78 29.99
N CYS A 978 47.39 -8.80 29.82
CA CYS A 978 46.51 -9.35 30.87
C CYS A 978 47.21 -9.78 32.18
N ALA A 979 48.54 -9.78 32.20
CA ALA A 979 49.26 -9.53 33.43
C ALA A 979 50.35 -8.48 33.22
N LEU A 980 50.25 -7.35 33.94
CA LEU A 980 51.37 -6.45 34.23
C LEU A 980 52.46 -7.19 35.03
N ALA A 981 53.24 -8.01 34.34
CA ALA A 981 54.18 -8.96 34.89
C ALA A 981 55.54 -8.86 34.19
N CYS A 982 56.38 -7.91 34.62
CA CYS A 982 57.81 -7.97 34.32
C CYS A 982 58.46 -9.17 35.04
N PHE A 983 58.36 -10.36 34.45
CA PHE A 983 59.18 -11.52 34.81
C PHE A 983 59.79 -12.14 33.55
N ARG A 984 61.13 -12.16 33.49
CA ARG A 984 61.79 -13.30 32.82
C ARG A 984 61.61 -14.51 33.73
N PRO A 985 60.99 -15.61 33.29
CA PRO A 985 60.93 -16.84 34.08
C PRO A 985 62.33 -17.28 34.49
N ALA A 986 62.47 -17.83 35.70
CA ALA A 986 63.71 -18.45 36.10
C ALA A 986 64.07 -19.56 35.10
N VAL A 987 65.30 -19.54 34.56
CA VAL A 987 65.75 -20.49 33.54
C VAL A 987 65.68 -21.91 34.10
N THR A 988 64.66 -22.68 33.70
CA THR A 988 64.38 -24.05 34.18
C THR A 988 65.20 -25.12 33.45
N ALA A 989 65.80 -24.78 32.30
CA ALA A 989 66.65 -25.66 31.51
C ALA A 989 67.94 -24.95 31.06
N GLY A 990 69.10 -25.58 31.29
CA GLY A 990 70.42 -25.03 30.94
C GLY A 990 71.42 -25.09 32.09
N THR A 991 72.51 -24.32 32.00
CA THR A 991 73.54 -24.25 33.05
C THR A 991 73.09 -23.31 34.17
N ILE A 992 72.33 -23.84 35.13
CA ILE A 992 71.77 -23.07 36.23
C ILE A 992 72.82 -22.88 37.35
N LEU A 993 73.39 -21.68 37.44
CA LEU A 993 74.36 -21.33 38.50
C LEU A 993 73.67 -20.91 39.81
N PRO A 994 74.23 -21.26 40.99
CA PRO A 994 73.76 -20.77 42.28
C PRO A 994 74.08 -19.27 42.44
N THR A 995 73.19 -18.54 43.10
CA THR A 995 73.40 -17.13 43.46
C THR A 995 74.40 -17.07 44.61
N LEU A 996 75.67 -16.77 44.31
CA LEU A 996 76.77 -16.83 45.28
C LEU A 996 76.85 -15.64 46.24
N TYR A 997 76.20 -14.52 45.91
CA TYR A 997 76.24 -13.30 46.71
C TYR A 997 74.87 -12.96 47.29
N GLY A 998 74.83 -12.46 48.52
CA GLY A 998 73.58 -12.03 49.12
C GLY A 998 73.71 -11.27 50.44
N ILE A 999 72.76 -10.37 50.67
CA ILE A 999 72.60 -9.57 51.89
C ILE A 999 71.28 -9.96 52.58
N THR A 1000 71.32 -10.61 53.74
CA THR A 1000 70.12 -10.99 54.50
C THR A 1000 70.09 -10.33 55.88
N ALA A 1001 69.02 -9.58 56.16
CA ALA A 1001 68.70 -9.08 57.49
C ALA A 1001 68.14 -10.19 58.43
N LEU A 1002 67.97 -11.41 57.92
CA LEU A 1002 67.45 -12.57 58.64
C LEU A 1002 68.55 -13.58 59.03
N GLY A 1003 69.83 -13.26 58.78
CA GLY A 1003 70.97 -14.05 59.27
C GLY A 1003 71.16 -15.42 58.62
N ARG A 1004 70.57 -15.69 57.44
CA ARG A 1004 70.67 -16.99 56.73
C ARG A 1004 71.91 -17.18 55.85
N ALA A 1005 72.84 -16.22 55.80
CA ALA A 1005 74.04 -16.32 54.96
C ALA A 1005 74.96 -17.45 55.45
N ALA A 1006 75.28 -18.40 54.57
CA ALA A 1006 76.20 -19.51 54.85
C ALA A 1006 77.07 -19.85 53.63
N GLU A 1007 78.25 -20.42 53.88
CA GLU A 1007 79.35 -20.54 52.91
C GLU A 1007 79.19 -21.68 51.88
N ASN A 1008 78.06 -22.40 51.86
CA ASN A 1008 77.83 -23.54 50.97
C ASN A 1008 76.67 -23.31 49.98
N THR A 1009 76.82 -23.88 48.78
CA THR A 1009 75.84 -23.77 47.67
C THR A 1009 74.46 -24.36 47.97
N GLY A 1010 74.32 -25.14 49.06
CA GLY A 1010 73.06 -25.69 49.55
C GLY A 1010 72.34 -24.84 50.60
N SER A 1011 72.86 -23.67 50.96
CA SER A 1011 72.22 -22.71 51.88
C SER A 1011 71.94 -21.37 51.19
N TRP A 1012 71.27 -20.45 51.88
CA TRP A 1012 71.06 -19.09 51.36
C TRP A 1012 72.39 -18.32 51.32
N PRO A 1013 72.73 -17.59 50.24
CA PRO A 1013 71.90 -17.29 49.06
C PRO A 1013 71.92 -18.37 47.96
N GLY A 1014 72.87 -19.32 47.95
CA GLY A 1014 73.08 -20.30 46.88
C GLY A 1014 71.93 -21.28 46.57
N VAL A 1015 70.93 -21.43 47.46
CA VAL A 1015 69.65 -22.09 47.14
C VAL A 1015 68.79 -21.31 46.14
N ARG A 1016 69.00 -20.00 46.03
CA ARG A 1016 68.51 -19.19 44.91
C ARG A 1016 69.45 -19.40 43.73
N LYS A 1017 68.87 -19.44 42.53
CA LYS A 1017 69.52 -19.86 41.30
C LYS A 1017 69.17 -18.88 40.19
N GLY A 1018 70.12 -18.61 39.30
CA GLY A 1018 69.94 -17.69 38.18
C GLY A 1018 70.04 -16.19 38.48
N GLY A 1019 70.10 -15.78 39.75
CA GLY A 1019 70.39 -14.39 40.15
C GLY A 1019 71.87 -14.14 40.46
N TRP A 1020 72.35 -12.91 40.24
CA TRP A 1020 73.72 -12.49 40.60
C TRP A 1020 73.86 -12.12 42.08
N LEU A 1021 72.80 -11.57 42.68
CA LEU A 1021 72.72 -11.12 44.07
C LEU A 1021 71.33 -11.45 44.63
N ALA A 1022 71.25 -11.95 45.87
CA ALA A 1022 69.98 -12.09 46.60
C ALA A 1022 69.94 -11.15 47.81
N ILE A 1023 68.93 -10.27 47.88
CA ILE A 1023 68.71 -9.40 49.04
C ILE A 1023 67.44 -9.86 49.78
N GLU A 1024 67.47 -9.87 51.11
CA GLU A 1024 66.34 -10.35 51.92
C GLU A 1024 66.19 -9.62 53.26
N ALA A 1025 64.96 -9.18 53.57
CA ALA A 1025 64.57 -8.72 54.89
C ALA A 1025 63.06 -8.94 55.12
N LYS A 1026 62.62 -8.99 56.39
CA LYS A 1026 61.18 -9.00 56.73
C LYS A 1026 60.58 -7.60 56.89
N THR A 1027 61.39 -6.61 57.29
CA THR A 1027 60.91 -5.29 57.77
C THR A 1027 61.88 -4.14 57.47
N LYS A 1028 62.90 -4.36 56.63
CA LYS A 1028 63.90 -3.33 56.28
C LYS A 1028 63.92 -3.14 54.77
N GLY A 1029 63.76 -1.90 54.32
CA GLY A 1029 63.96 -1.55 52.92
C GLY A 1029 65.45 -1.57 52.54
N PHE A 1030 65.73 -1.83 51.26
CA PHE A 1030 67.03 -1.54 50.67
C PHE A 1030 67.10 -0.04 50.36
N VAL A 1031 68.14 0.64 50.86
CA VAL A 1031 68.32 2.09 50.64
C VAL A 1031 69.69 2.31 49.99
N PRO A 1032 69.75 2.57 48.67
CA PRO A 1032 70.99 2.93 48.00
C PRO A 1032 71.45 4.35 48.40
N ASN A 1033 72.74 4.64 48.22
CA ASN A 1033 73.27 5.98 48.47
C ASN A 1033 72.61 7.01 47.54
N ARG A 1034 72.15 8.13 48.10
CA ARG A 1034 71.49 9.21 47.34
C ARG A 1034 72.52 10.28 46.96
N LEU A 1035 72.73 10.50 45.66
CA LEU A 1035 73.76 11.41 45.11
C LEU A 1035 73.16 12.31 44.02
N THR A 1036 73.70 13.52 43.85
CA THR A 1036 73.41 14.36 42.67
C THR A 1036 74.17 13.87 41.43
N THR A 1037 73.73 14.23 40.24
CA THR A 1037 74.48 13.96 38.98
C THR A 1037 75.92 14.48 39.05
N ALA A 1038 76.13 15.65 39.68
CA ALA A 1038 77.47 16.21 39.88
C ALA A 1038 78.35 15.36 40.82
N GLN A 1039 77.77 14.76 41.87
CA GLN A 1039 78.49 13.86 42.78
C GLN A 1039 78.79 12.50 42.11
N ILE A 1040 77.88 11.99 41.28
CA ILE A 1040 78.09 10.76 40.50
C ILE A 1040 79.23 10.94 39.50
N ASN A 1041 79.24 12.06 38.78
CA ASN A 1041 80.32 12.41 37.84
C ASN A 1041 81.68 12.69 38.52
N ALA A 1042 81.69 12.93 39.84
CA ALA A 1042 82.91 13.12 40.63
C ALA A 1042 83.49 11.80 41.18
N ILE A 1043 82.85 10.65 40.97
CA ILE A 1043 83.39 9.34 41.36
C ILE A 1043 84.64 9.06 40.50
N PRO A 1044 85.83 8.83 41.10
CA PRO A 1044 87.03 8.54 40.32
C PRO A 1044 86.86 7.29 39.45
N ALA A 1045 87.30 7.35 38.19
CA ALA A 1045 87.11 6.26 37.23
C ALA A 1045 87.65 4.89 37.70
N ALA A 1046 88.71 4.89 38.52
CA ALA A 1046 89.28 3.66 39.10
C ALA A 1046 88.39 3.01 40.20
N ASN A 1047 87.35 3.71 40.66
CA ASN A 1047 86.40 3.24 41.67
C ASN A 1047 85.05 2.85 41.07
N LEU A 1048 84.81 3.11 39.78
CA LEU A 1048 83.59 2.69 39.09
C LEU A 1048 83.63 1.18 38.86
N ALA A 1049 82.47 0.54 38.98
CA ALA A 1049 82.31 -0.90 38.84
C ALA A 1049 80.96 -1.21 38.20
N GLU A 1050 80.92 -2.25 37.38
CA GLU A 1050 79.68 -2.82 36.86
C GLU A 1050 78.78 -3.27 38.02
N GLY A 1051 77.48 -2.97 37.93
CA GLY A 1051 76.51 -3.21 38.99
C GLY A 1051 76.54 -2.21 40.14
N MET A 1052 77.34 -1.13 40.08
CA MET A 1052 77.27 -0.07 41.10
C MET A 1052 75.91 0.65 41.04
N MET A 1053 75.23 0.78 42.18
CA MET A 1053 73.90 1.38 42.29
C MET A 1053 73.87 2.60 43.22
N VAL A 1054 73.22 3.68 42.78
CA VAL A 1054 72.98 4.91 43.55
C VAL A 1054 71.60 5.48 43.18
N TYR A 1055 70.93 6.19 44.07
CA TYR A 1055 69.74 6.97 43.71
C TYR A 1055 70.18 8.36 43.26
N ASN A 1056 69.93 8.73 42.01
CA ASN A 1056 70.29 10.05 41.50
C ASN A 1056 69.17 11.05 41.85
N ILE A 1057 69.42 11.92 42.84
CA ILE A 1057 68.44 12.93 43.30
C ILE A 1057 68.26 14.10 42.33
N THR A 1058 69.09 14.21 41.29
CA THR A 1058 68.96 15.23 40.23
C THR A 1058 68.14 14.76 39.04
N SER A 1059 68.11 13.44 38.78
CA SER A 1059 67.31 12.79 37.74
C SER A 1059 66.10 12.03 38.29
N ASP A 1060 65.90 12.10 39.61
CA ASP A 1060 64.90 11.40 40.42
C ASP A 1060 64.66 9.92 40.05
N CYS A 1061 65.76 9.14 40.01
CA CYS A 1061 65.72 7.76 39.54
C CYS A 1061 66.84 6.88 40.11
N LEU A 1062 66.68 5.56 40.01
CA LEU A 1062 67.77 4.63 40.34
C LEU A 1062 68.81 4.67 39.21
N TYR A 1063 70.05 4.97 39.54
CA TYR A 1063 71.19 4.91 38.63
C TYR A 1063 71.95 3.60 38.84
N ILE A 1064 72.11 2.81 37.77
CA ILE A 1064 72.94 1.59 37.76
C ILE A 1064 74.06 1.78 36.75
N ASN A 1065 75.30 1.45 37.13
CA ASN A 1065 76.43 1.44 36.22
C ASN A 1065 76.54 0.08 35.52
N THR A 1066 76.39 0.08 34.19
CA THR A 1066 76.23 -1.13 33.37
C THR A 1066 77.52 -1.67 32.75
N ASP A 1067 78.64 -0.95 32.83
CA ASP A 1067 79.92 -1.36 32.22
C ASP A 1067 81.18 -1.00 33.05
N GLY A 1068 81.01 -0.41 34.23
CA GLY A 1068 82.09 0.05 35.10
C GLY A 1068 82.78 1.34 34.63
N THR A 1069 82.24 2.05 33.64
CA THR A 1069 82.80 3.31 33.12
C THR A 1069 81.93 4.52 33.48
N ALA A 1070 82.45 5.73 33.21
CA ALA A 1070 81.67 6.95 33.42
C ALA A 1070 80.43 7.06 32.50
N ALA A 1071 80.42 6.37 31.35
CA ALA A 1071 79.29 6.31 30.43
C ALA A 1071 78.29 5.18 30.76
N GLY A 1072 78.66 4.24 31.63
CA GLY A 1072 77.87 3.08 32.03
C GLY A 1072 76.63 3.40 32.86
N TRP A 1073 76.54 4.60 33.45
CA TRP A 1073 75.39 5.02 34.25
C TRP A 1073 74.12 5.10 33.39
N LYS A 1074 73.08 4.35 33.78
CA LYS A 1074 71.73 4.39 33.21
C LYS A 1074 70.71 4.73 34.30
N CYS A 1075 69.75 5.59 33.95
CA CYS A 1075 68.65 6.02 34.81
C CYS A 1075 67.45 5.08 34.62
N PHE A 1076 66.91 4.57 35.72
CA PHE A 1076 65.70 3.76 35.78
C PHE A 1076 64.66 4.56 36.58
N ASN A 1077 63.84 5.33 35.86
CA ASN A 1077 62.86 6.30 36.38
C ASN A 1077 61.41 5.81 36.28
N THR A 1078 61.10 4.89 35.36
CA THR A 1078 59.86 4.12 35.36
C THR A 1078 59.90 3.03 36.41
N GLN A 1079 58.75 2.74 37.02
CA GLN A 1079 58.59 1.63 37.96
C GLN A 1079 58.51 0.30 37.21
N THR A 1080 59.64 -0.18 36.70
CA THR A 1080 59.80 -1.60 36.37
C THR A 1080 59.56 -2.42 37.63
N CYS A 1081 58.84 -3.55 37.53
CA CYS A 1081 58.56 -4.42 38.68
C CYS A 1081 59.85 -4.88 39.40
N PRO A 1082 59.76 -5.30 40.69
CA PRO A 1082 60.89 -5.86 41.44
C PRO A 1082 61.50 -7.14 40.86
#